data_AF-A0A9D7JB02-F1
#
_entry.id   AF-A0A9D7JB02-F1
#
_cell.length_a   1.000
_cell.length_b   1.000
_cell.length_c   1.000
_cell.angle_alpha   90.00
_cell.angle_beta   90.00
_cell.angle_gamma   90.00
#
_symmetry.space_group_name_H-M   'P 1'
#
loop_
_entity.id
_entity.type
_entity.pdbx_description
1 polymer ?
#
loop_
_entity_poly.entity_id
_entity_poly.type
_entity_poly.pdbx_seq_one_letter_code
_entity_poly.pdbx_strand_id
1 'polypeptide(L)'
;MLMTSDIPTMLRLHRAMFLAREIDRVEQDLVKQGLAHFHVSGAGHESTALIADYLGPHDWLHLHYRDKALLAARGLPVVEFFRGLLATGPSHSAGRQMSAHFSARELRVASMVGPVGNNALHAVGNAQAIKFHPDAPVVLCCVGDGTTQQGEFLEAVAEAVRTEAPVVFLVENNRWSISTTTPGQTFFDLPDGPAETFLGLNIRRVDGSDLGATRAVFEEAVTQTRATRAPNLIVMELERLSDHTNADDQSIYRTAEDIRAGTQRDPLAAIRQSLRESQMGETALAQLETGLIAEVAEAAAEARAEPAPVTAGEARAPYPAGFASRREYRGDPAAPSLTMREAINRVLRDQLGASRDVHLLGQDIEDPKGDVFGVTRGLSSAFPGRVRNAPLSESTIVGTSIGRALAGQRPVAFIQFADFLPLAFNQIVSELGSMHWRTNGAWRCPVILMVSCGGYKAGLGPFHAQTFESILAHIPGIDVVMPSSAGDAAGLLNAAFESGRPTVFLYPKSALNLSDRRTSDDTADQFVGPGRARLVVQGNELTLVTWGNPLTQSLMAAETLGKAGASLDVIDLRSISPWDEDAVLRSVRRTGRLLVVHEDNQTAGFGAEVIASVLERAGTAVAARRVARADIHVPFQFERQIETLPSYRRIMEAAADMLEFDLEWEIEQAETGPAAIAAIGSGPADDEVEIVELLVRPGDTVKVGDLVAVVEATKAAVDVQATVSGKVIAVPVEPRQKVPVGAPLILVEADPAALRRPVTVTAERIDKAVLKRRSFAAAPAVGGRAAVTVGVAGITGVSGGRKIHNSDLRGNWQTRDAADIVKLTGIESRRWVLPGETVLSLATAAARRLLDEQLLSIGDIDLVIAATGTPDVVTPSLACRVADAVTTSGRANLAAYDINAACSGYLYALAQARDYVSNHPLARVLVLTSEVLSPLLDQNDFNTAVLFADAATASLIQAANGDRSPLFTYAQPTIAGAPEPGDLLSVPRAGEGYIQMNGREVFADAVRAMSATLTSACAAEGISMDDIDLMVPHQANQRIIDAIARRSGRPAHSIIRTMGNTSSSTIPMALIDALPGRKPGERLGLVAFGGGITHAAAIATVGSR
;
A
#
# COMPACT_ATOMS: atom_id res chain seq x y z
N MET A 1 -62.06 -5.74 -24.14
CA MET A 1 -62.77 -4.91 -25.16
C MET A 1 -61.96 -3.70 -25.66
N LEU A 2 -60.90 -3.24 -24.95
CA LEU A 2 -60.07 -2.09 -25.36
C LEU A 2 -59.07 -2.38 -26.50
N MET A 3 -58.55 -3.60 -26.64
CA MET A 3 -57.52 -3.90 -27.66
C MET A 3 -58.04 -3.94 -29.10
N THR A 4 -59.30 -4.32 -29.34
CA THR A 4 -59.80 -4.61 -30.71
C THR A 4 -59.88 -3.39 -31.64
N SER A 5 -59.66 -2.18 -31.12
CA SER A 5 -59.82 -0.92 -31.88
C SER A 5 -58.50 -0.24 -32.30
N ASP A 6 -57.34 -0.64 -31.74
CA ASP A 6 -56.02 -0.03 -32.02
C ASP A 6 -55.09 -1.02 -32.74
N ILE A 7 -55.33 -1.19 -34.04
CA ILE A 7 -54.58 -2.13 -34.90
C ILE A 7 -53.07 -1.83 -34.92
N PRO A 8 -52.59 -0.57 -35.06
CA PRO A 8 -51.15 -0.27 -35.03
C PRO A 8 -50.45 -0.75 -33.75
N THR A 9 -51.07 -0.56 -32.59
CA THR A 9 -50.50 -1.02 -31.31
C THR A 9 -50.49 -2.55 -31.23
N MET A 10 -51.59 -3.22 -31.62
CA MET A 10 -51.64 -4.69 -31.66
C MET A 10 -50.56 -5.27 -32.58
N LEU A 11 -50.32 -4.64 -33.74
CA LEU A 11 -49.27 -5.06 -34.68
C LEU A 11 -47.87 -4.96 -34.09
N ARG A 12 -47.56 -3.84 -33.42
CA ARG A 12 -46.26 -3.64 -32.75
C ARG A 12 -46.02 -4.67 -31.66
N LEU A 13 -47.02 -4.92 -30.82
CA LEU A 13 -46.95 -5.91 -29.76
C LEU A 13 -46.82 -7.32 -30.32
N HIS A 14 -47.65 -7.69 -31.30
CA HIS A 14 -47.59 -9.00 -31.95
C HIS A 14 -46.22 -9.23 -32.59
N ARG A 15 -45.63 -8.22 -33.25
CA ARG A 15 -44.25 -8.29 -33.74
C ARG A 15 -43.27 -8.64 -32.63
N ALA A 16 -43.28 -7.94 -31.50
CA ALA A 16 -42.36 -8.19 -30.40
C ALA A 16 -42.54 -9.60 -29.79
N MET A 17 -43.79 -10.01 -29.55
CA MET A 17 -44.13 -11.34 -29.00
C MET A 17 -43.76 -12.46 -29.97
N PHE A 18 -44.08 -12.30 -31.26
CA PHE A 18 -43.77 -13.28 -32.30
C PHE A 18 -42.27 -13.41 -32.52
N LEU A 19 -41.53 -12.29 -32.59
CA LEU A 19 -40.07 -12.30 -32.70
C LEU A 19 -39.44 -13.07 -31.54
N ALA A 20 -39.85 -12.81 -30.29
CA ALA A 20 -39.33 -13.54 -29.14
C ALA A 20 -39.55 -15.07 -29.26
N ARG A 21 -40.74 -15.49 -29.69
CA ARG A 21 -41.08 -16.92 -29.88
C ARG A 21 -40.27 -17.56 -31.01
N GLU A 22 -40.11 -16.86 -32.13
CA GLU A 22 -39.38 -17.37 -33.28
C GLU A 22 -37.86 -17.39 -33.03
N ILE A 23 -37.33 -16.39 -32.32
CA ILE A 23 -35.95 -16.41 -31.82
C ILE A 23 -35.74 -17.62 -30.93
N ASP A 24 -36.61 -17.87 -29.93
CA ASP A 24 -36.53 -19.06 -29.06
C ASP A 24 -36.47 -20.36 -29.88
N ARG A 25 -37.35 -20.50 -30.89
CA ARG A 25 -37.37 -21.68 -31.76
C ARG A 25 -36.04 -21.88 -32.48
N VAL A 26 -35.48 -20.82 -33.07
CA VAL A 26 -34.20 -20.88 -33.79
C VAL A 26 -33.03 -21.13 -32.84
N GLU A 27 -33.01 -20.50 -31.66
CA GLU A 27 -31.98 -20.76 -30.65
C GLU A 27 -31.99 -22.23 -30.19
N GLN A 28 -33.18 -22.81 -29.98
CA GLN A 28 -33.33 -24.23 -29.67
C GLN A 28 -32.82 -25.13 -30.79
N ASP A 29 -33.10 -24.79 -32.05
CA ASP A 29 -32.59 -25.54 -33.20
C ASP A 29 -31.06 -25.48 -33.27
N LEU A 30 -30.46 -24.31 -33.03
CA LEU A 30 -29.00 -24.15 -33.00
C LEU A 30 -28.35 -24.97 -31.88
N VAL A 31 -28.98 -25.02 -30.69
CA VAL A 31 -28.53 -25.89 -29.59
C VAL A 31 -28.64 -27.36 -29.97
N LYS A 32 -29.77 -27.80 -30.56
CA LYS A 32 -29.96 -29.19 -31.03
C LYS A 32 -29.00 -29.59 -32.15
N GLN A 33 -28.54 -28.64 -32.95
CA GLN A 33 -27.49 -28.83 -33.96
C GLN A 33 -26.08 -28.88 -33.38
N GLY A 34 -25.91 -28.59 -32.08
CA GLY A 34 -24.60 -28.51 -31.42
C GLY A 34 -23.82 -27.24 -31.76
N LEU A 35 -24.48 -26.21 -32.31
CA LEU A 35 -23.87 -24.92 -32.65
C LEU A 35 -23.88 -23.92 -31.49
N ALA A 36 -24.70 -24.17 -30.48
CA ALA A 36 -24.76 -23.40 -29.24
C ALA A 36 -24.88 -24.35 -28.04
N HIS A 37 -24.52 -23.88 -26.84
CA HIS A 37 -24.42 -24.73 -25.64
C HIS A 37 -25.57 -24.58 -24.66
N PHE A 38 -26.12 -23.38 -24.53
CA PHE A 38 -27.10 -23.06 -23.48
C PHE A 38 -28.16 -22.08 -23.98
N HIS A 39 -29.43 -22.44 -23.75
CA HIS A 39 -30.60 -21.67 -24.12
C HIS A 39 -31.62 -21.67 -22.98
N VAL A 40 -32.21 -20.50 -22.76
CA VAL A 40 -33.31 -20.28 -21.82
C VAL A 40 -34.48 -19.69 -22.61
N SER A 41 -35.61 -20.40 -22.63
CA SER A 41 -36.79 -19.94 -23.37
C SER A 41 -37.55 -18.85 -22.60
N GLY A 42 -37.99 -17.83 -23.33
CA GLY A 42 -38.95 -16.83 -22.84
C GLY A 42 -40.41 -17.22 -23.10
N ALA A 43 -40.70 -18.41 -23.63
CA ALA A 43 -42.03 -18.80 -24.06
C ALA A 43 -43.04 -18.80 -22.90
N GLY A 44 -44.11 -18.02 -23.07
CA GLY A 44 -45.17 -17.77 -22.09
C GLY A 44 -45.01 -16.46 -21.31
N HIS A 45 -43.87 -15.77 -21.45
CA HIS A 45 -43.59 -14.47 -20.81
C HIS A 45 -43.80 -13.29 -21.78
N GLU A 46 -44.34 -13.50 -22.99
CA GLU A 46 -44.33 -12.48 -24.03
C GLU A 46 -45.17 -11.23 -23.71
N SER A 47 -46.11 -11.31 -22.77
CA SER A 47 -46.88 -10.17 -22.27
C SER A 47 -46.04 -9.11 -21.55
N THR A 48 -44.79 -9.40 -21.16
CA THR A 48 -43.87 -8.37 -20.64
C THR A 48 -43.61 -7.26 -21.68
N ALA A 49 -43.75 -7.54 -22.98
CA ALA A 49 -43.65 -6.55 -24.06
C ALA A 49 -44.64 -5.38 -23.90
N LEU A 50 -45.78 -5.59 -23.23
CA LEU A 50 -46.84 -4.59 -23.08
C LEU A 50 -46.38 -3.37 -22.28
N ILE A 51 -45.42 -3.52 -21.35
CA ILE A 51 -44.95 -2.41 -20.52
C ILE A 51 -44.12 -1.39 -21.30
N ALA A 52 -43.54 -1.80 -22.44
CA ALA A 52 -42.65 -0.97 -23.25
C ALA A 52 -43.33 0.32 -23.74
N ASP A 53 -44.66 0.31 -23.93
CA ASP A 53 -45.46 1.45 -24.36
C ASP A 53 -45.45 2.62 -23.37
N TYR A 54 -45.19 2.32 -22.09
CA TYR A 54 -45.22 3.31 -21.01
C TYR A 54 -43.81 3.74 -20.58
N LEU A 55 -42.77 3.14 -21.19
CA LEU A 55 -41.37 3.43 -20.91
C LEU A 55 -40.77 4.42 -21.92
N GLY A 56 -40.22 5.52 -21.42
CA GLY A 56 -39.49 6.53 -22.18
C GLY A 56 -38.03 6.15 -22.47
N PRO A 57 -37.29 7.02 -23.18
CA PRO A 57 -35.88 6.81 -23.51
C PRO A 57 -34.94 7.00 -22.29
N HIS A 58 -35.41 7.67 -21.24
CA HIS A 58 -34.63 7.89 -20.01
C HIS A 58 -34.88 6.85 -18.91
N ASP A 59 -35.87 5.99 -19.08
CA ASP A 59 -36.17 4.94 -18.12
C ASP A 59 -35.13 3.82 -18.17
N TRP A 60 -34.92 3.16 -17.04
CA TRP A 60 -33.92 2.11 -16.88
C TRP A 60 -34.55 0.75 -16.71
N LEU A 61 -33.87 -0.29 -17.19
CA LEU A 61 -34.38 -1.65 -17.20
C LEU A 61 -33.37 -2.58 -16.54
N HIS A 62 -33.78 -3.16 -15.43
CA HIS A 62 -33.16 -4.31 -14.77
C HIS A 62 -34.07 -5.51 -15.02
N LEU A 63 -33.77 -6.28 -16.05
CA LEU A 63 -34.67 -7.28 -16.59
C LEU A 63 -34.53 -8.64 -15.91
N HIS A 64 -35.45 -9.55 -16.23
CA HIS A 64 -35.37 -10.97 -15.99
C HIS A 64 -34.83 -11.68 -17.25
N TYR A 65 -34.14 -12.81 -17.13
CA TYR A 65 -33.55 -13.49 -18.29
C TYR A 65 -34.59 -14.05 -19.28
N ARG A 66 -35.89 -13.99 -18.94
CA ARG A 66 -37.02 -14.37 -19.82
C ARG A 66 -37.63 -13.19 -20.59
N ASP A 67 -37.16 -11.96 -20.38
CA ASP A 67 -37.71 -10.71 -20.96
C ASP A 67 -37.39 -10.47 -22.45
N LYS A 68 -37.27 -11.52 -23.25
CA LYS A 68 -36.93 -11.42 -24.68
C LYS A 68 -37.93 -10.57 -25.46
N ALA A 69 -39.22 -10.73 -25.18
CA ALA A 69 -40.28 -9.95 -25.82
C ALA A 69 -40.22 -8.47 -25.43
N LEU A 70 -39.91 -8.16 -24.18
CA LEU A 70 -39.71 -6.78 -23.72
C LEU A 70 -38.48 -6.14 -24.39
N LEU A 71 -37.36 -6.86 -24.52
CA LEU A 71 -36.19 -6.37 -25.25
C LEU A 71 -36.50 -6.09 -26.72
N ALA A 72 -37.23 -6.99 -27.40
CA ALA A 72 -37.66 -6.77 -28.76
C ALA A 72 -38.60 -5.54 -28.88
N ALA A 73 -39.54 -5.37 -27.94
CA ALA A 73 -40.43 -4.22 -27.88
C ALA A 73 -39.69 -2.90 -27.60
N ARG A 74 -38.57 -2.95 -26.87
CA ARG A 74 -37.66 -1.82 -26.63
C ARG A 74 -36.71 -1.54 -27.79
N GLY A 75 -36.75 -2.35 -28.84
CA GLY A 75 -35.99 -2.14 -30.07
C GLY A 75 -34.58 -2.73 -30.04
N LEU A 76 -34.30 -3.74 -29.21
CA LEU A 76 -33.06 -4.50 -29.32
C LEU A 76 -33.03 -5.21 -30.69
N PRO A 77 -31.98 -5.04 -31.51
CA PRO A 77 -31.87 -5.72 -32.80
C PRO A 77 -31.90 -7.25 -32.66
N VAL A 78 -32.56 -7.94 -33.59
CA VAL A 78 -32.73 -9.41 -33.55
C VAL A 78 -31.38 -10.15 -33.53
N VAL A 79 -30.38 -9.61 -34.23
CA VAL A 79 -29.03 -10.18 -34.28
C VAL A 79 -28.36 -10.27 -32.91
N GLU A 80 -28.66 -9.36 -31.97
CA GLU A 80 -28.06 -9.36 -30.63
C GLU A 80 -28.41 -10.62 -29.82
N PHE A 81 -29.60 -11.18 -30.02
CA PHE A 81 -29.99 -12.43 -29.36
C PHE A 81 -29.11 -13.60 -29.81
N PHE A 82 -28.81 -13.67 -31.11
CA PHE A 82 -27.93 -14.71 -31.66
C PHE A 82 -26.45 -14.45 -31.39
N ARG A 83 -26.01 -13.18 -31.36
CA ARG A 83 -24.67 -12.80 -30.89
C ARG A 83 -24.41 -13.29 -29.47
N GLY A 84 -25.39 -13.08 -28.58
CA GLY A 84 -25.37 -13.60 -27.21
C GLY A 84 -25.36 -15.13 -27.16
N LEU A 85 -26.24 -15.79 -27.91
CA LEU A 85 -26.30 -17.26 -27.98
C LEU A 85 -24.99 -17.90 -28.44
N LEU A 86 -24.42 -17.38 -29.52
CA LEU A 86 -23.23 -17.92 -30.18
C LEU A 86 -21.92 -17.38 -29.57
N ALA A 87 -22.01 -16.49 -28.58
CA ALA A 87 -20.89 -15.85 -27.92
C ALA A 87 -19.92 -15.17 -28.92
N THR A 88 -20.46 -14.47 -29.92
CA THR A 88 -19.66 -13.86 -31.01
C THR A 88 -18.80 -12.70 -30.52
N GLY A 89 -17.74 -12.36 -31.27
CA GLY A 89 -16.88 -11.21 -30.98
C GLY A 89 -17.62 -9.88 -30.86
N PRO A 90 -18.55 -9.54 -31.78
CA PRO A 90 -19.37 -8.32 -31.71
C PRO A 90 -20.47 -8.31 -30.64
N SER A 91 -20.71 -9.41 -29.92
CA SER A 91 -21.72 -9.44 -28.86
C SER A 91 -21.43 -8.38 -27.78
N HIS A 92 -22.48 -7.94 -27.09
CA HIS A 92 -22.43 -6.97 -25.97
C HIS A 92 -21.42 -7.32 -24.86
N SER A 93 -21.02 -8.59 -24.74
CA SER A 93 -20.04 -9.07 -23.78
C SER A 93 -18.73 -9.54 -24.41
N ALA A 94 -18.64 -9.57 -25.74
CA ALA A 94 -17.62 -10.27 -26.52
C ALA A 94 -17.42 -11.73 -26.02
N GLY A 95 -18.52 -12.46 -25.85
CA GLY A 95 -18.54 -13.86 -25.45
C GLY A 95 -18.25 -14.15 -23.97
N ARG A 96 -18.30 -13.14 -23.09
CA ARG A 96 -18.01 -13.30 -21.65
C ARG A 96 -19.24 -13.59 -20.79
N GLN A 97 -20.43 -13.33 -21.31
CA GLN A 97 -21.71 -13.56 -20.61
C GLN A 97 -22.44 -14.78 -21.15
N MET A 98 -23.36 -15.29 -20.34
CA MET A 98 -24.32 -16.31 -20.78
C MET A 98 -25.33 -15.70 -21.76
N SER A 99 -25.84 -16.54 -22.66
CA SER A 99 -26.69 -16.16 -23.81
C SER A 99 -27.94 -15.35 -23.46
N ALA A 100 -28.54 -15.57 -22.28
CA ALA A 100 -29.74 -14.87 -21.83
C ALA A 100 -29.45 -13.65 -20.92
N HIS A 101 -28.19 -13.34 -20.62
CA HIS A 101 -27.79 -12.20 -19.79
C HIS A 101 -27.57 -10.96 -20.65
N PHE A 102 -28.66 -10.44 -21.22
CA PHE A 102 -28.61 -9.29 -22.12
C PHE A 102 -28.15 -8.01 -21.40
N SER A 103 -27.49 -7.14 -22.15
CA SER A 103 -27.20 -5.77 -21.74
C SER A 103 -27.10 -4.88 -22.97
N ALA A 104 -27.68 -3.69 -22.89
CA ALA A 104 -27.69 -2.70 -23.97
C ALA A 104 -27.69 -1.32 -23.33
N ARG A 105 -26.52 -0.68 -23.27
CA ARG A 105 -26.34 0.59 -22.56
C ARG A 105 -27.11 1.73 -23.23
N GLU A 106 -27.18 1.69 -24.55
CA GLU A 106 -27.91 2.63 -25.40
C GLU A 106 -29.42 2.59 -25.11
N LEU A 107 -29.93 1.42 -24.69
CA LEU A 107 -31.31 1.21 -24.29
C LEU A 107 -31.52 1.25 -22.76
N ARG A 108 -30.47 1.57 -21.98
CA ARG A 108 -30.46 1.56 -20.50
C ARG A 108 -30.85 0.21 -19.89
N VAL A 109 -30.51 -0.89 -20.57
CA VAL A 109 -30.65 -2.25 -20.07
C VAL A 109 -29.38 -2.63 -19.32
N ALA A 110 -29.47 -2.65 -18.00
CA ALA A 110 -28.36 -3.00 -17.12
C ALA A 110 -27.93 -4.46 -17.30
N SER A 111 -26.65 -4.75 -17.08
CA SER A 111 -26.12 -6.11 -17.19
C SER A 111 -26.56 -6.99 -16.01
N MET A 112 -27.02 -8.20 -16.33
CA MET A 112 -27.39 -9.26 -15.38
C MET A 112 -26.23 -10.24 -15.10
N VAL A 113 -26.36 -10.98 -14.00
CA VAL A 113 -25.57 -12.19 -13.65
C VAL A 113 -26.48 -13.36 -13.28
N GLY A 114 -25.88 -14.56 -13.18
CA GLY A 114 -26.59 -15.79 -12.83
C GLY A 114 -27.18 -15.81 -11.40
N PRO A 115 -26.48 -15.29 -10.37
CA PRO A 115 -27.10 -15.08 -9.05
C PRO A 115 -28.31 -14.13 -9.15
N VAL A 116 -29.50 -14.69 -9.03
CA VAL A 116 -30.76 -13.96 -9.18
C VAL A 116 -31.02 -13.04 -7.99
N GLY A 117 -31.72 -11.91 -8.20
CA GLY A 117 -32.10 -10.96 -7.16
C GLY A 117 -31.07 -9.85 -6.90
N ASN A 118 -29.81 -10.06 -7.26
CA ASN A 118 -28.71 -9.10 -7.05
C ASN A 118 -28.97 -7.71 -7.66
N ASN A 119 -29.56 -7.70 -8.86
CA ASN A 119 -29.82 -6.48 -9.63
C ASN A 119 -30.97 -5.64 -9.06
N ALA A 120 -31.78 -6.17 -8.13
CA ALA A 120 -32.87 -5.43 -7.51
C ALA A 120 -32.35 -4.26 -6.67
N LEU A 121 -31.28 -4.46 -5.90
CA LEU A 121 -30.63 -3.37 -5.16
C LEU A 121 -30.01 -2.33 -6.08
N HIS A 122 -29.48 -2.75 -7.24
CA HIS A 122 -28.97 -1.83 -8.25
C HIS A 122 -30.08 -0.98 -8.85
N ALA A 123 -31.26 -1.59 -9.12
CA ALA A 123 -32.42 -0.87 -9.63
C ALA A 123 -32.84 0.25 -8.67
N VAL A 124 -32.82 -0.01 -7.36
CA VAL A 124 -33.10 0.99 -6.33
C VAL A 124 -32.04 2.07 -6.28
N GLY A 125 -30.76 1.72 -6.32
CA GLY A 125 -29.66 2.68 -6.38
C GLY A 125 -29.75 3.60 -7.60
N ASN A 126 -30.06 3.03 -8.76
CA ASN A 126 -30.29 3.77 -10.01
C ASN A 126 -31.47 4.73 -9.87
N ALA A 127 -32.59 4.25 -9.34
CA ALA A 127 -33.79 5.04 -9.10
C ALA A 127 -33.53 6.21 -8.15
N GLN A 128 -32.71 6.01 -7.11
CA GLN A 128 -32.28 7.09 -6.22
C GLN A 128 -31.43 8.14 -6.95
N ALA A 129 -30.52 7.72 -7.84
CA ALA A 129 -29.67 8.63 -8.61
C ALA A 129 -30.48 9.49 -9.60
N ILE A 130 -31.48 8.89 -10.26
CA ILE A 130 -32.31 9.58 -11.26
C ILE A 130 -33.57 10.23 -10.67
N LYS A 131 -33.79 10.14 -9.34
CA LYS A 131 -35.03 10.57 -8.69
C LYS A 131 -35.45 11.99 -9.06
N PHE A 132 -34.47 12.89 -9.15
CA PHE A 132 -34.65 14.33 -9.44
C PHE A 132 -34.32 14.73 -10.88
N HIS A 133 -34.18 13.76 -11.79
CA HIS A 133 -33.96 14.05 -13.21
C HIS A 133 -35.22 14.74 -13.80
N PRO A 134 -35.06 15.78 -14.65
CA PRO A 134 -36.16 16.62 -15.12
C PRO A 134 -37.23 15.85 -15.91
N ASP A 135 -36.82 14.85 -16.70
CA ASP A 135 -37.75 14.01 -17.46
C ASP A 135 -38.47 12.93 -16.62
N ALA A 136 -38.29 12.98 -15.29
CA ALA A 136 -38.88 12.06 -14.32
C ALA A 136 -38.80 10.57 -14.76
N PRO A 137 -37.62 10.04 -15.11
CA PRO A 137 -37.49 8.64 -15.50
C PRO A 137 -37.88 7.69 -14.35
N VAL A 138 -38.28 6.47 -14.70
CA VAL A 138 -38.56 5.36 -13.78
C VAL A 138 -37.56 4.23 -13.99
N VAL A 139 -37.42 3.34 -13.01
CA VAL A 139 -36.65 2.11 -13.15
C VAL A 139 -37.59 0.92 -13.11
N LEU A 140 -37.56 0.08 -14.14
CA LEU A 140 -38.26 -1.19 -14.17
C LEU A 140 -37.31 -2.28 -13.65
N CYS A 141 -37.77 -3.04 -12.65
CA CYS A 141 -37.07 -4.19 -12.08
C CYS A 141 -37.92 -5.45 -12.27
N CYS A 142 -37.61 -6.26 -13.27
CA CYS A 142 -38.26 -7.54 -13.52
C CYS A 142 -37.55 -8.67 -12.78
N VAL A 143 -38.31 -9.54 -12.12
CA VAL A 143 -37.80 -10.72 -11.40
C VAL A 143 -38.77 -11.88 -11.55
N GLY A 144 -38.27 -13.12 -11.51
CA GLY A 144 -39.14 -14.30 -11.40
C GLY A 144 -39.71 -14.45 -9.98
N ASP A 145 -40.86 -15.09 -9.84
CA ASP A 145 -41.45 -15.50 -8.56
C ASP A 145 -40.47 -16.18 -7.60
N GLY A 146 -39.69 -17.16 -8.07
CA GLY A 146 -38.66 -17.81 -7.25
C GLY A 146 -37.55 -16.86 -6.76
N THR A 147 -37.25 -15.82 -7.54
CA THR A 147 -36.24 -14.80 -7.19
C THR A 147 -36.68 -13.94 -6.01
N THR A 148 -37.97 -13.77 -5.80
CA THR A 148 -38.51 -12.94 -4.71
C THR A 148 -38.18 -13.45 -3.31
N GLN A 149 -37.72 -14.70 -3.19
CA GLN A 149 -37.28 -15.32 -1.94
C GLN A 149 -35.83 -14.96 -1.58
N GLN A 150 -35.09 -14.29 -2.46
CA GLN A 150 -33.73 -13.84 -2.16
C GLN A 150 -33.75 -12.65 -1.21
N GLY A 151 -32.90 -12.66 -0.18
CA GLY A 151 -32.84 -11.59 0.82
C GLY A 151 -32.62 -10.20 0.20
N GLU A 152 -31.75 -10.11 -0.82
CA GLU A 152 -31.45 -8.85 -1.51
C GLU A 152 -32.67 -8.26 -2.25
N PHE A 153 -33.62 -9.08 -2.72
CA PHE A 153 -34.87 -8.57 -3.30
C PHE A 153 -35.76 -7.94 -2.21
N LEU A 154 -35.91 -8.62 -1.07
CA LEU A 154 -36.71 -8.11 0.05
C LEU A 154 -36.13 -6.79 0.57
N GLU A 155 -34.79 -6.73 0.69
CA GLU A 155 -34.07 -5.51 1.03
C GLU A 155 -34.27 -4.40 0.00
N ALA A 156 -34.24 -4.71 -1.30
CA ALA A 156 -34.48 -3.73 -2.35
C ALA A 156 -35.87 -3.10 -2.25
N VAL A 157 -36.92 -3.91 -2.05
CA VAL A 157 -38.28 -3.36 -1.88
C VAL A 157 -38.36 -2.50 -0.61
N ALA A 158 -37.78 -2.94 0.50
CA ALA A 158 -37.73 -2.18 1.74
C ALA A 158 -37.01 -0.83 1.57
N GLU A 159 -35.86 -0.83 0.90
CA GLU A 159 -35.07 0.38 0.64
C GLU A 159 -35.78 1.32 -0.34
N ALA A 160 -36.45 0.78 -1.36
CA ALA A 160 -37.26 1.57 -2.28
C ALA A 160 -38.41 2.28 -1.58
N VAL A 161 -39.11 1.59 -0.66
CA VAL A 161 -40.16 2.20 0.17
C VAL A 161 -39.57 3.27 1.07
N ARG A 162 -38.50 2.95 1.82
CA ARG A 162 -37.86 3.87 2.77
C ARG A 162 -37.34 5.15 2.10
N THR A 163 -36.82 5.04 0.88
CA THR A 163 -36.24 6.17 0.15
C THR A 163 -37.19 6.81 -0.86
N GLU A 164 -38.42 6.29 -0.96
CA GLU A 164 -39.38 6.61 -2.00
C GLU A 164 -38.67 6.61 -3.37
N ALA A 165 -38.10 5.48 -3.75
CA ALA A 165 -37.38 5.36 -5.02
C ALA A 165 -38.39 5.06 -6.16
N PRO A 166 -38.29 5.72 -7.33
CA PRO A 166 -39.23 5.53 -8.45
C PRO A 166 -38.98 4.22 -9.22
N VAL A 167 -39.19 3.08 -8.55
CA VAL A 167 -39.01 1.72 -9.09
C VAL A 167 -40.35 1.04 -9.29
N VAL A 168 -40.55 0.43 -10.46
CA VAL A 168 -41.65 -0.52 -10.69
C VAL A 168 -41.06 -1.93 -10.59
N PHE A 169 -41.43 -2.66 -9.55
CA PHE A 169 -41.10 -4.08 -9.40
C PHE A 169 -42.14 -4.91 -10.14
N LEU A 170 -41.71 -5.67 -11.15
CA LEU A 170 -42.53 -6.58 -11.92
C LEU A 170 -42.12 -8.02 -11.58
N VAL A 171 -42.95 -8.72 -10.82
CA VAL A 171 -42.78 -10.14 -10.52
C VAL A 171 -43.47 -10.95 -11.62
N GLU A 172 -42.69 -11.68 -12.40
CA GLU A 172 -43.14 -12.62 -13.41
C GLU A 172 -43.43 -13.97 -12.75
N ASN A 173 -44.69 -14.18 -12.37
CA ASN A 173 -45.14 -15.37 -11.65
C ASN A 173 -45.61 -16.47 -12.60
N ASN A 174 -44.70 -17.34 -13.02
CA ASN A 174 -45.05 -18.54 -13.78
C ASN A 174 -45.33 -19.77 -12.89
N ARG A 175 -45.27 -19.60 -11.56
CA ARG A 175 -45.52 -20.61 -10.51
C ARG A 175 -44.43 -21.67 -10.33
N TRP A 176 -43.27 -21.51 -10.99
CA TRP A 176 -42.19 -22.50 -11.01
C TRP A 176 -40.80 -21.88 -10.89
N SER A 177 -40.08 -22.26 -9.83
CA SER A 177 -38.63 -22.04 -9.70
C SER A 177 -37.89 -23.31 -10.12
N ILE A 178 -37.42 -23.35 -11.37
CA ILE A 178 -36.87 -24.55 -12.00
C ILE A 178 -37.94 -25.67 -12.01
N SER A 179 -37.83 -26.66 -11.13
CA SER A 179 -38.78 -27.77 -10.97
C SER A 179 -39.64 -27.64 -9.70
N THR A 180 -39.39 -26.63 -8.86
CA THR A 180 -40.10 -26.43 -7.59
C THR A 180 -41.28 -25.48 -7.81
N THR A 181 -42.47 -25.90 -7.38
CA THR A 181 -43.65 -25.03 -7.36
C THR A 181 -43.48 -23.91 -6.35
N THR A 182 -43.81 -22.67 -6.69
CA THR A 182 -43.74 -21.50 -5.80
C THR A 182 -45.03 -21.13 -5.04
N PRO A 183 -46.24 -21.60 -5.41
CA PRO A 183 -47.44 -21.31 -4.62
C PRO A 183 -47.29 -21.66 -3.14
N GLY A 184 -47.77 -20.77 -2.28
CA GLY A 184 -47.64 -20.86 -0.82
C GLY A 184 -46.22 -20.62 -0.26
N GLN A 185 -45.24 -20.25 -1.09
CA GLN A 185 -43.83 -20.07 -0.69
C GLN A 185 -43.27 -18.67 -0.99
N THR A 186 -44.10 -17.73 -1.46
CA THR A 186 -43.65 -16.36 -1.78
C THR A 186 -44.28 -15.35 -0.82
N PHE A 187 -43.74 -14.13 -0.76
CA PHE A 187 -44.32 -13.09 0.11
C PHE A 187 -45.74 -12.67 -0.30
N PHE A 188 -46.13 -12.93 -1.56
CA PHE A 188 -47.42 -12.55 -2.13
C PHE A 188 -48.41 -13.71 -2.23
N ASP A 189 -47.95 -14.96 -2.12
CA ASP A 189 -48.77 -16.16 -2.05
C ASP A 189 -48.30 -17.05 -0.88
N LEU A 190 -48.99 -16.91 0.25
CA LEU A 190 -48.65 -17.54 1.53
C LEU A 190 -49.49 -18.81 1.75
N PRO A 191 -49.11 -19.71 2.67
CA PRO A 191 -49.87 -20.94 2.94
C PRO A 191 -51.34 -20.73 3.31
N ASP A 192 -51.66 -19.62 3.97
CA ASP A 192 -53.02 -19.27 4.41
C ASP A 192 -53.78 -18.37 3.41
N GLY A 193 -53.20 -18.14 2.22
CA GLY A 193 -53.79 -17.35 1.14
C GLY A 193 -52.90 -16.18 0.67
N PRO A 194 -53.32 -15.48 -0.40
CA PRO A 194 -52.54 -14.39 -1.00
C PRO A 194 -52.51 -13.14 -0.11
N ALA A 195 -51.36 -12.45 -0.07
CA ALA A 195 -51.22 -11.19 0.66
C ALA A 195 -51.66 -9.99 -0.19
N GLU A 196 -52.39 -9.01 0.34
CA GLU A 196 -52.79 -7.83 -0.43
C GLU A 196 -51.72 -6.72 -0.46
N THR A 197 -50.84 -6.72 0.53
CA THR A 197 -49.78 -5.72 0.65
C THR A 197 -48.45 -6.34 1.05
N PHE A 198 -47.35 -5.65 0.70
CA PHE A 198 -46.01 -5.99 1.16
C PHE A 198 -45.24 -4.71 1.49
N LEU A 199 -44.77 -4.59 2.73
CA LEU A 199 -44.07 -3.40 3.25
C LEU A 199 -44.82 -2.07 2.98
N GLY A 200 -46.15 -2.11 3.02
CA GLY A 200 -47.01 -0.94 2.76
C GLY A 200 -47.31 -0.66 1.28
N LEU A 201 -46.74 -1.43 0.34
CA LEU A 201 -47.12 -1.38 -1.07
C LEU A 201 -48.30 -2.30 -1.35
N ASN A 202 -49.26 -1.82 -2.13
CA ASN A 202 -50.33 -2.66 -2.67
C ASN A 202 -49.76 -3.61 -3.72
N ILE A 203 -50.09 -4.89 -3.62
CA ILE A 203 -49.70 -5.89 -4.61
C ILE A 203 -50.71 -5.86 -5.75
N ARG A 204 -50.32 -5.29 -6.89
CA ARG A 204 -51.17 -5.24 -8.09
C ARG A 204 -51.06 -6.58 -8.82
N ARG A 205 -52.12 -7.38 -8.82
CA ARG A 205 -52.15 -8.68 -9.52
C ARG A 205 -52.79 -8.54 -10.89
N VAL A 206 -52.24 -9.22 -11.89
CA VAL A 206 -52.82 -9.28 -13.23
C VAL A 206 -52.53 -10.59 -13.94
N ASP A 207 -53.50 -11.09 -14.71
CA ASP A 207 -53.31 -12.25 -15.60
C ASP A 207 -52.64 -11.79 -16.90
N GLY A 208 -51.41 -12.23 -17.13
CA GLY A 208 -50.63 -11.89 -18.31
C GLY A 208 -51.22 -12.41 -19.63
N SER A 209 -52.21 -13.31 -19.59
CA SER A 209 -52.99 -13.72 -20.77
C SER A 209 -54.14 -12.77 -21.11
N ASP A 210 -54.61 -11.95 -20.15
CA ASP A 210 -55.51 -10.82 -20.41
C ASP A 210 -54.68 -9.57 -20.73
N LEU A 211 -54.34 -9.44 -22.01
CA LEU A 211 -53.48 -8.37 -22.51
C LEU A 211 -54.08 -6.97 -22.28
N GLY A 212 -55.41 -6.85 -22.26
CA GLY A 212 -56.09 -5.58 -22.00
C GLY A 212 -55.97 -5.15 -20.54
N ALA A 213 -56.23 -6.07 -19.60
CA ALA A 213 -56.06 -5.83 -18.18
C ALA A 213 -54.59 -5.57 -17.82
N THR A 214 -53.66 -6.34 -18.40
CA THR A 214 -52.21 -6.17 -18.16
C THR A 214 -51.74 -4.79 -18.58
N ARG A 215 -52.16 -4.30 -19.75
CA ARG A 215 -51.84 -2.94 -20.19
C ARG A 215 -52.34 -1.86 -19.24
N ALA A 216 -53.55 -1.99 -18.73
CA ALA A 216 -54.12 -1.00 -17.81
C ALA A 216 -53.33 -0.95 -16.50
N VAL A 217 -52.96 -2.11 -15.95
CA VAL A 217 -52.14 -2.19 -14.72
C VAL A 217 -50.74 -1.61 -14.95
N PHE A 218 -50.11 -1.89 -16.09
CA PHE A 218 -48.80 -1.34 -16.44
C PHE A 218 -48.85 0.19 -16.63
N GLU A 219 -49.85 0.70 -17.34
CA GLU A 219 -50.05 2.14 -17.52
C GLU A 219 -50.18 2.85 -16.17
N GLU A 220 -51.06 2.32 -15.31
CA GLU A 220 -51.34 2.90 -14.01
C GLU A 220 -50.10 2.89 -13.12
N ALA A 221 -49.41 1.76 -13.01
CA ALA A 221 -48.24 1.62 -12.15
C ALA A 221 -47.07 2.52 -12.60
N VAL A 222 -46.77 2.54 -13.91
CA VAL A 222 -45.69 3.38 -14.45
C VAL A 222 -46.03 4.87 -14.32
N THR A 223 -47.27 5.26 -14.64
CA THR A 223 -47.73 6.65 -14.53
C THR A 223 -47.71 7.10 -13.08
N GLN A 224 -48.19 6.27 -12.15
CA GLN A 224 -48.17 6.58 -10.72
C GLN A 224 -46.73 6.71 -10.21
N THR A 225 -45.85 5.75 -10.48
CA THR A 225 -44.44 5.83 -10.05
C THR A 225 -43.73 7.05 -10.64
N ARG A 226 -44.04 7.42 -11.90
CA ARG A 226 -43.51 8.63 -12.53
C ARG A 226 -43.99 9.89 -11.82
N ALA A 227 -45.27 9.97 -11.46
CA ALA A 227 -45.89 11.14 -10.84
C ALA A 227 -45.53 11.30 -9.36
N THR A 228 -45.62 10.23 -8.58
CA THR A 228 -45.39 10.25 -7.12
C THR A 228 -43.92 10.13 -6.75
N ARG A 229 -43.08 9.69 -7.69
CA ARG A 229 -41.68 9.33 -7.47
C ARG A 229 -41.51 8.27 -6.39
N ALA A 230 -42.47 7.35 -6.25
CA ALA A 230 -42.49 6.28 -5.25
C ALA A 230 -42.62 4.89 -5.92
N PRO A 231 -42.25 3.79 -5.23
CA PRO A 231 -42.22 2.48 -5.86
C PRO A 231 -43.63 1.90 -6.08
N ASN A 232 -43.75 1.00 -7.04
CA ASN A 232 -44.93 0.15 -7.29
C ASN A 232 -44.53 -1.33 -7.38
N LEU A 233 -45.46 -2.22 -7.05
CA LEU A 233 -45.24 -3.67 -7.07
C LEU A 233 -46.37 -4.37 -7.83
N ILE A 234 -45.99 -5.14 -8.85
CA ILE A 234 -46.89 -5.87 -9.72
C ILE A 234 -46.52 -7.35 -9.66
N VAL A 235 -47.52 -8.22 -9.49
CA VAL A 235 -47.41 -9.67 -9.67
C VAL A 235 -48.20 -10.02 -10.92
N MET A 236 -47.49 -10.39 -11.98
CA MET A 236 -48.07 -10.80 -13.25
C MET A 236 -48.08 -12.32 -13.33
N GLU A 237 -49.27 -12.90 -13.36
CA GLU A 237 -49.48 -14.34 -13.51
C GLU A 237 -49.22 -14.76 -14.95
N LEU A 238 -48.32 -15.71 -15.13
CA LEU A 238 -47.85 -16.22 -16.41
C LEU A 238 -47.91 -17.75 -16.45
N GLU A 239 -47.54 -18.31 -17.58
CA GLU A 239 -47.27 -19.73 -17.74
C GLU A 239 -45.88 -19.93 -18.33
N ARG A 240 -45.20 -21.02 -17.96
CA ARG A 240 -43.94 -21.41 -18.60
C ARG A 240 -44.24 -22.47 -19.65
N LEU A 241 -44.19 -22.10 -20.93
CA LEU A 241 -44.62 -22.96 -22.04
C LEU A 241 -43.55 -23.97 -22.51
N SER A 242 -42.32 -23.83 -22.02
CA SER A 242 -41.18 -24.68 -22.35
C SER A 242 -40.43 -25.10 -21.08
N ASP A 243 -39.48 -26.02 -21.22
CA ASP A 243 -38.56 -26.40 -20.15
C ASP A 243 -37.85 -25.18 -19.54
N HIS A 244 -37.34 -25.33 -18.30
CA HIS A 244 -36.64 -24.23 -17.63
C HIS A 244 -35.45 -23.73 -18.46
N THR A 245 -34.67 -24.67 -19.02
CA THR A 245 -33.55 -24.48 -19.94
C THR A 245 -33.49 -25.67 -20.90
N ASN A 246 -32.62 -25.63 -21.92
CA ASN A 246 -32.36 -26.80 -22.78
C ASN A 246 -31.76 -28.02 -22.04
N ALA A 247 -31.35 -27.89 -20.78
CA ALA A 247 -30.83 -28.97 -19.95
C ALA A 247 -31.88 -29.52 -18.94
N ASP A 248 -33.12 -29.05 -19.03
CA ASP A 248 -34.24 -29.46 -18.19
C ASP A 248 -35.30 -30.22 -19.02
N ASP A 249 -36.14 -31.00 -18.34
CA ASP A 249 -37.30 -31.67 -18.95
C ASP A 249 -38.50 -31.53 -18.00
N GLN A 250 -39.44 -30.66 -18.37
CA GLN A 250 -40.58 -30.37 -17.52
C GLN A 250 -41.55 -31.53 -17.36
N SER A 251 -41.52 -32.53 -18.26
CA SER A 251 -42.39 -33.71 -18.18
C SER A 251 -42.05 -34.61 -16.98
N ILE A 252 -40.87 -34.43 -16.37
CA ILE A 252 -40.44 -35.17 -15.18
C ILE A 252 -41.24 -34.74 -13.94
N TYR A 253 -41.65 -33.47 -13.85
CA TYR A 253 -42.31 -32.90 -12.67
C TYR A 253 -43.66 -32.23 -12.96
N ARG A 254 -44.05 -32.11 -14.23
CA ARG A 254 -45.39 -31.63 -14.65
C ARG A 254 -46.15 -32.74 -15.35
N THR A 255 -47.45 -32.82 -15.08
CA THR A 255 -48.31 -33.78 -15.78
C THR A 255 -48.59 -33.28 -17.21
N ALA A 256 -48.86 -34.21 -18.14
CA ALA A 256 -49.24 -33.85 -19.50
C ALA A 256 -50.54 -33.03 -19.55
N GLU A 257 -51.41 -33.16 -18.55
CA GLU A 257 -52.61 -32.33 -18.41
C GLU A 257 -52.26 -30.90 -18.00
N ASP A 258 -51.36 -30.71 -17.02
CA ASP A 258 -50.89 -29.39 -16.60
C ASP A 258 -50.20 -28.64 -17.75
N ILE A 259 -49.32 -29.32 -18.50
CA ILE A 259 -48.65 -28.72 -19.66
C ILE A 259 -49.68 -28.29 -20.73
N ARG A 260 -50.67 -29.14 -21.03
CA ARG A 260 -51.74 -28.79 -21.99
C ARG A 260 -52.60 -27.62 -21.49
N ALA A 261 -52.96 -27.61 -20.20
CA ALA A 261 -53.73 -26.51 -19.62
C ALA A 261 -52.95 -25.18 -19.72
N GLY A 262 -51.64 -25.21 -19.49
CA GLY A 262 -50.77 -24.07 -19.64
C GLY A 262 -50.80 -23.42 -21.04
N THR A 263 -50.88 -24.22 -22.12
CA THR A 263 -50.95 -23.69 -23.50
C THR A 263 -52.17 -22.82 -23.77
N GLN A 264 -53.24 -22.95 -22.99
CA GLN A 264 -54.43 -22.10 -23.12
C GLN A 264 -54.19 -20.66 -22.64
N ARG A 265 -53.12 -20.42 -21.88
CA ARG A 265 -52.70 -19.12 -21.36
C ARG A 265 -51.60 -18.46 -22.20
N ASP A 266 -51.37 -18.93 -23.43
CA ASP A 266 -50.34 -18.37 -24.32
C ASP A 266 -50.69 -16.92 -24.76
N PRO A 267 -49.93 -15.89 -24.34
CA PRO A 267 -50.22 -14.50 -24.71
C PRO A 267 -50.08 -14.24 -26.22
N LEU A 268 -49.24 -14.99 -26.93
CA LEU A 268 -49.11 -14.88 -28.39
C LEU A 268 -50.37 -15.42 -29.10
N ALA A 269 -51.00 -16.46 -28.55
CA ALA A 269 -52.28 -16.94 -29.06
C ALA A 269 -53.40 -15.89 -28.84
N ALA A 270 -53.42 -15.26 -27.66
CA ALA A 270 -54.40 -14.22 -27.32
C ALA A 270 -54.31 -12.99 -28.25
N ILE A 271 -53.10 -12.50 -28.56
CA ILE A 271 -52.95 -11.36 -29.47
C ILE A 271 -53.26 -11.72 -30.93
N ARG A 272 -52.90 -12.93 -31.37
CA ARG A 272 -53.30 -13.44 -32.71
C ARG A 272 -54.80 -13.50 -32.86
N GLN A 273 -55.50 -14.01 -31.83
CA GLN A 273 -56.95 -14.03 -31.82
C GLN A 273 -57.52 -12.60 -31.91
N SER A 274 -57.00 -11.67 -31.11
CA SER A 274 -57.44 -10.26 -31.14
C SER A 274 -57.22 -9.61 -32.52
N LEU A 275 -56.10 -9.90 -33.20
CA LEU A 275 -55.81 -9.42 -34.55
C LEU A 275 -56.74 -10.05 -35.59
N ARG A 276 -57.08 -11.34 -35.49
CA ARG A 276 -58.03 -12.02 -36.39
C ARG A 276 -59.46 -11.50 -36.25
N GLU A 277 -59.85 -11.15 -35.03
CA GLU A 277 -61.14 -10.53 -34.74
C GLU A 277 -61.18 -9.05 -35.16
N SER A 278 -60.02 -8.44 -35.41
CA SER A 278 -59.90 -7.10 -36.00
C SER A 278 -60.09 -7.12 -37.53
N GLN A 279 -60.05 -5.96 -38.19
CA GLN A 279 -60.13 -5.87 -39.66
C GLN A 279 -58.88 -6.41 -40.39
N MET A 280 -57.86 -6.90 -39.66
CA MET A 280 -56.71 -7.57 -40.24
C MET A 280 -57.07 -9.01 -40.62
N GLY A 281 -57.32 -9.25 -41.91
CA GLY A 281 -57.57 -10.61 -42.41
C GLY A 281 -56.39 -11.55 -42.18
N GLU A 282 -56.67 -12.85 -42.03
CA GLU A 282 -55.68 -13.93 -41.81
C GLU A 282 -54.49 -13.90 -42.77
N THR A 283 -54.72 -13.56 -44.04
CA THR A 283 -53.66 -13.48 -45.06
C THR A 283 -52.62 -12.40 -44.74
N ALA A 284 -53.05 -11.24 -44.22
CA ALA A 284 -52.14 -10.16 -43.88
C ALA A 284 -51.30 -10.51 -42.65
N LEU A 285 -51.90 -11.14 -41.64
CA LEU A 285 -51.19 -11.63 -40.45
C LEU A 285 -50.15 -12.69 -40.84
N ALA A 286 -50.51 -13.65 -41.68
CA ALA A 286 -49.58 -14.68 -42.16
C ALA A 286 -48.41 -14.10 -42.99
N GLN A 287 -48.66 -13.07 -43.81
CA GLN A 287 -47.60 -12.37 -44.55
C GLN A 287 -46.63 -11.64 -43.61
N LEU A 288 -47.15 -10.97 -42.57
CA LEU A 288 -46.32 -10.34 -41.55
C LEU A 288 -45.43 -11.38 -40.84
N GLU A 289 -46.02 -12.47 -40.35
CA GLU A 289 -45.29 -13.54 -39.66
C GLU A 289 -44.22 -14.18 -40.55
N THR A 290 -44.51 -14.38 -41.85
CA THR A 290 -43.52 -14.86 -42.82
C THR A 290 -42.32 -13.91 -42.95
N GLY A 291 -42.57 -12.59 -42.97
CA GLY A 291 -41.52 -11.58 -42.98
C GLY A 291 -40.65 -11.62 -41.71
N LEU A 292 -41.27 -11.79 -40.53
CA LEU A 292 -40.54 -11.88 -39.27
C LEU A 292 -39.70 -13.16 -39.18
N ILE A 293 -40.18 -14.30 -39.70
CA ILE A 293 -39.40 -15.54 -39.79
C ILE A 293 -38.15 -15.30 -40.65
N ALA A 294 -38.29 -14.63 -41.79
CA ALA A 294 -37.16 -14.30 -42.66
C ALA A 294 -36.14 -13.39 -41.96
N GLU A 295 -36.60 -12.38 -41.22
CA GLU A 295 -35.75 -11.48 -40.42
C GLU A 295 -34.95 -12.24 -39.35
N VAL A 296 -35.60 -13.15 -38.61
CA VAL A 296 -34.91 -13.98 -37.59
C VAL A 296 -33.89 -14.91 -38.23
N ALA A 297 -34.23 -15.52 -39.37
CA ALA A 297 -33.31 -16.39 -40.10
C ALA A 297 -32.08 -15.64 -40.64
N GLU A 298 -32.27 -14.42 -41.16
CA GLU A 298 -31.19 -13.55 -41.63
C GLU A 298 -30.27 -13.14 -40.48
N ALA A 299 -30.83 -12.69 -39.35
CA ALA A 299 -30.07 -12.32 -38.17
C ALA A 299 -29.26 -13.49 -37.58
N ALA A 300 -29.83 -14.70 -37.56
CA ALA A 300 -29.11 -15.90 -37.14
C ALA A 300 -27.97 -16.25 -38.11
N ALA A 301 -28.17 -16.09 -39.43
CA ALA A 301 -27.13 -16.29 -40.43
C ALA A 301 -26.01 -15.25 -40.33
N GLU A 302 -26.36 -13.98 -40.07
CA GLU A 302 -25.42 -12.88 -39.81
C GLU A 302 -24.52 -13.21 -38.61
N ALA A 303 -25.11 -13.49 -37.44
CA ALA A 303 -24.34 -13.81 -36.23
C ALA A 303 -23.44 -15.05 -36.41
N ARG A 304 -23.87 -16.05 -37.19
CA ARG A 304 -23.05 -17.23 -37.50
C ARG A 304 -21.85 -16.94 -38.39
N ALA A 305 -21.90 -15.88 -39.19
CA ALA A 305 -20.80 -15.46 -40.05
C ALA A 305 -19.79 -14.56 -39.31
N GLU A 306 -20.11 -14.12 -38.09
CA GLU A 306 -19.25 -13.25 -37.31
C GLU A 306 -18.01 -13.96 -36.75
N PRO A 307 -16.92 -13.20 -36.51
CA PRO A 307 -15.73 -13.78 -35.91
C PRO A 307 -15.97 -14.19 -34.46
N ALA A 308 -15.23 -15.22 -34.04
CA ALA A 308 -15.10 -15.59 -32.64
C ALA A 308 -14.51 -14.42 -31.80
N PRO A 309 -14.81 -14.36 -30.49
CA PRO A 309 -14.22 -13.36 -29.61
C PRO A 309 -12.72 -13.57 -29.48
N VAL A 310 -11.98 -12.47 -29.29
CA VAL A 310 -10.54 -12.53 -29.02
C VAL A 310 -10.33 -12.84 -27.54
N THR A 311 -9.54 -13.88 -27.24
CA THR A 311 -9.12 -14.21 -25.88
C THR A 311 -8.10 -13.19 -25.38
N ALA A 312 -8.56 -12.02 -24.97
CA ALA A 312 -7.74 -11.00 -24.31
C ALA A 312 -8.63 -10.00 -23.56
N GLY A 313 -8.26 -9.70 -22.32
CA GLY A 313 -8.88 -8.62 -21.55
C GLY A 313 -8.55 -8.75 -20.07
N GLU A 314 -7.90 -7.73 -19.52
CA GLU A 314 -7.76 -7.61 -18.07
C GLU A 314 -9.14 -7.37 -17.44
N ALA A 315 -9.39 -7.96 -16.27
CA ALA A 315 -10.64 -7.73 -15.56
C ALA A 315 -10.80 -6.26 -15.12
N ARG A 316 -9.67 -5.58 -14.90
CA ARG A 316 -9.61 -4.17 -14.48
C ARG A 316 -9.72 -3.25 -15.69
N ALA A 317 -10.55 -2.22 -15.58
CA ALA A 317 -10.58 -1.14 -16.57
C ALA A 317 -9.22 -0.45 -16.67
N PRO A 318 -8.69 -0.05 -17.83
CA PRO A 318 -7.43 0.68 -17.89
C PRO A 318 -7.51 2.00 -17.09
N TYR A 319 -6.41 2.41 -16.46
CA TYR A 319 -6.34 3.72 -15.80
C TYR A 319 -6.51 4.87 -16.81
N PRO A 320 -7.04 6.03 -16.40
CA PRO A 320 -7.10 7.22 -17.24
C PRO A 320 -5.70 7.67 -17.70
N ALA A 321 -5.66 8.39 -18.83
CA ALA A 321 -4.42 8.94 -19.35
C ALA A 321 -3.72 9.84 -18.31
N GLY A 322 -2.41 9.68 -18.15
CA GLY A 322 -1.60 10.45 -17.20
C GLY A 322 -1.54 9.88 -15.78
N PHE A 323 -2.45 8.97 -15.40
CA PHE A 323 -2.50 8.39 -14.05
C PHE A 323 -1.20 7.70 -13.66
N ALA A 324 -0.69 6.80 -14.51
CA ALA A 324 0.53 6.03 -14.24
C ALA A 324 1.78 6.93 -14.14
N SER A 325 1.81 8.04 -14.86
CA SER A 325 2.90 9.03 -14.85
C SER A 325 2.81 10.03 -13.70
N ARG A 326 1.72 10.03 -12.92
CA ARG A 326 1.55 10.98 -11.83
C ARG A 326 2.63 10.73 -10.76
N ARG A 327 3.31 11.83 -10.39
CA ARG A 327 4.38 11.80 -9.39
C ARG A 327 3.76 11.48 -8.03
N GLU A 328 4.43 10.60 -7.29
CA GLU A 328 4.03 10.32 -5.91
C GLU A 328 4.33 11.53 -5.02
N TYR A 329 3.34 11.92 -4.21
CA TYR A 329 3.47 12.96 -3.20
C TYR A 329 2.63 12.60 -1.98
N ARG A 330 3.21 12.66 -0.77
CA ARG A 330 2.60 12.18 0.48
C ARG A 330 2.47 13.28 1.54
N GLY A 331 2.60 14.53 1.10
CA GLY A 331 2.66 15.71 1.95
C GLY A 331 4.08 16.18 2.26
N ASP A 332 4.19 17.40 2.78
CA ASP A 332 5.41 17.99 3.30
C ASP A 332 5.79 17.37 4.66
N PRO A 333 6.91 16.61 4.74
CA PRO A 333 7.34 16.00 5.99
C PRO A 333 7.80 17.03 7.04
N ALA A 334 8.05 18.29 6.67
CA ALA A 334 8.45 19.34 7.61
C ALA A 334 7.27 19.95 8.38
N ALA A 335 6.02 19.73 7.93
CA ALA A 335 4.82 20.32 8.52
C ALA A 335 3.69 19.28 8.76
N PRO A 336 3.95 18.14 9.43
CA PRO A 336 2.92 17.14 9.68
C PRO A 336 1.90 17.65 10.70
N SER A 337 0.63 17.76 10.28
CA SER A 337 -0.45 18.33 11.09
C SER A 337 -1.64 17.38 11.25
N LEU A 338 -1.93 16.53 10.26
CA LEU A 338 -3.12 15.68 10.20
C LEU A 338 -2.81 14.22 10.55
N THR A 339 -3.63 13.64 11.42
CA THR A 339 -3.72 12.17 11.61
C THR A 339 -4.30 11.48 10.37
N MET A 340 -4.20 10.16 10.27
CA MET A 340 -4.78 9.41 9.14
C MET A 340 -6.30 9.61 9.08
N ARG A 341 -6.99 9.59 10.23
CA ARG A 341 -8.42 9.90 10.35
C ARG A 341 -8.76 11.26 9.74
N GLU A 342 -8.01 12.30 10.08
CA GLU A 342 -8.22 13.66 9.59
C GLU A 342 -7.88 13.81 8.11
N ALA A 343 -6.82 13.15 7.64
CA ALA A 343 -6.43 13.14 6.24
C ALA A 343 -7.51 12.49 5.34
N ILE A 344 -8.06 11.34 5.76
CA ILE A 344 -9.19 10.70 5.07
C ILE A 344 -10.40 11.64 5.03
N ASN A 345 -10.76 12.24 6.18
CA ASN A 345 -11.86 13.20 6.25
C ASN A 345 -11.67 14.37 5.29
N ARG A 346 -10.46 14.93 5.25
CA ARG A 346 -10.14 16.08 4.41
C ARG A 346 -10.23 15.73 2.92
N VAL A 347 -9.68 14.59 2.50
CA VAL A 347 -9.82 14.13 1.11
C VAL A 347 -11.30 13.94 0.73
N LEU A 348 -12.10 13.28 1.57
CA LEU A 348 -13.54 13.13 1.31
C LEU A 348 -14.24 14.49 1.21
N ARG A 349 -13.88 15.45 2.06
CA ARG A 349 -14.40 16.82 2.03
C ARG A 349 -14.05 17.52 0.72
N ASP A 350 -12.80 17.43 0.29
CA ASP A 350 -12.29 18.06 -0.93
C ASP A 350 -13.02 17.46 -2.16
N GLN A 351 -13.19 16.14 -2.21
CA GLN A 351 -13.87 15.44 -3.31
C GLN A 351 -15.38 15.76 -3.36
N LEU A 352 -16.05 15.83 -2.20
CA LEU A 352 -17.44 16.28 -2.09
C LEU A 352 -17.60 17.76 -2.49
N GLY A 353 -16.62 18.60 -2.21
CA GLY A 353 -16.58 20.00 -2.63
C GLY A 353 -16.35 20.17 -4.13
N ALA A 354 -15.51 19.33 -4.72
CA ALA A 354 -15.12 19.40 -6.12
C ALA A 354 -16.18 18.84 -7.09
N SER A 355 -16.97 17.84 -6.69
CA SER A 355 -17.97 17.23 -7.57
C SER A 355 -19.30 16.99 -6.86
N ARG A 356 -20.40 17.28 -7.58
CA ARG A 356 -21.77 16.97 -7.14
C ARG A 356 -22.12 15.49 -7.24
N ASP A 357 -21.35 14.72 -8.00
CA ASP A 357 -21.59 13.31 -8.26
C ASP A 357 -21.06 12.39 -7.16
N VAL A 358 -20.27 12.94 -6.21
CA VAL A 358 -19.77 12.19 -5.06
C VAL A 358 -20.85 12.08 -3.98
N HIS A 359 -21.17 10.86 -3.60
CA HIS A 359 -22.16 10.52 -2.58
C HIS A 359 -21.57 9.49 -1.61
N LEU A 360 -21.75 9.67 -0.32
CA LEU A 360 -21.32 8.73 0.72
C LEU A 360 -22.56 8.05 1.30
N LEU A 361 -22.51 6.72 1.42
CA LEU A 361 -23.58 5.91 1.98
C LEU A 361 -23.00 4.84 2.91
N GLY A 362 -23.53 4.74 4.12
CA GLY A 362 -23.16 3.69 5.07
C GLY A 362 -23.75 3.91 6.44
N GLN A 363 -23.43 3.04 7.39
CA GLN A 363 -23.99 3.09 8.74
C GLN A 363 -23.24 4.12 9.60
N ASP A 364 -23.98 4.95 10.34
CA ASP A 364 -23.47 5.94 11.29
C ASP A 364 -22.55 7.04 10.71
N ILE A 365 -22.54 7.26 9.39
CA ILE A 365 -21.63 8.22 8.73
C ILE A 365 -22.10 9.68 8.81
N GLU A 366 -23.34 9.93 9.23
CA GLU A 366 -23.83 11.30 9.42
C GLU A 366 -23.36 11.91 10.75
N ASP A 367 -23.37 13.24 10.77
CA ASP A 367 -23.15 14.06 11.95
C ASP A 367 -24.22 13.83 13.02
N PRO A 368 -23.86 13.97 14.31
CA PRO A 368 -22.56 14.47 14.83
C PRO A 368 -21.46 13.40 14.91
N LYS A 369 -21.77 12.13 14.62
CA LYS A 369 -20.86 11.00 14.86
C LYS A 369 -19.76 10.92 13.81
N GLY A 370 -20.15 10.75 12.54
CA GLY A 370 -19.23 10.71 11.40
C GLY A 370 -18.46 9.40 11.25
N ASP A 371 -19.16 8.27 11.23
CA ASP A 371 -18.71 6.88 11.32
C ASP A 371 -18.25 6.46 12.73
N VAL A 372 -18.00 5.16 12.93
CA VAL A 372 -17.57 4.63 14.24
C VAL A 372 -16.30 5.28 14.76
N PHE A 373 -15.41 5.74 13.88
CA PHE A 373 -14.11 6.32 14.20
C PHE A 373 -14.03 7.82 13.95
N GLY A 374 -15.10 8.47 13.50
CA GLY A 374 -15.13 9.89 13.17
C GLY A 374 -14.47 10.27 11.83
N VAL A 375 -14.28 9.35 10.87
CA VAL A 375 -13.63 9.65 9.57
C VAL A 375 -14.51 10.51 8.65
N THR A 376 -15.83 10.52 8.83
CA THR A 376 -16.79 11.33 8.05
C THR A 376 -17.39 12.48 8.85
N ARG A 377 -16.85 12.77 10.04
CA ARG A 377 -17.35 13.83 10.92
C ARG A 377 -17.30 15.21 10.23
N GLY A 378 -18.36 15.97 10.39
CA GLY A 378 -18.62 17.28 9.81
C GLY A 378 -19.02 17.27 8.33
N LEU A 379 -19.09 16.11 7.66
CA LEU A 379 -19.35 16.04 6.22
C LEU A 379 -20.84 16.11 5.87
N SER A 380 -21.73 15.49 6.64
CA SER A 380 -23.17 15.53 6.31
C SER A 380 -23.80 16.90 6.57
N SER A 381 -23.30 17.64 7.56
CA SER A 381 -23.69 19.03 7.80
C SER A 381 -23.16 19.96 6.69
N ALA A 382 -21.94 19.72 6.20
CA ALA A 382 -21.34 20.50 5.12
C ALA A 382 -21.95 20.19 3.74
N PHE A 383 -22.41 18.97 3.53
CA PHE A 383 -22.97 18.50 2.26
C PHE A 383 -24.31 17.76 2.45
N PRO A 384 -25.38 18.49 2.83
CA PRO A 384 -26.68 17.90 3.12
C PRO A 384 -27.21 17.03 1.98
N GLY A 385 -27.69 15.84 2.31
CA GLY A 385 -28.28 14.89 1.36
C GLY A 385 -27.28 14.09 0.52
N ARG A 386 -25.97 14.35 0.63
CA ARG A 386 -24.92 13.61 -0.10
C ARG A 386 -24.10 12.66 0.77
N VAL A 387 -24.07 12.88 2.08
CA VAL A 387 -23.53 11.93 3.07
C VAL A 387 -24.72 11.46 3.88
N ARG A 388 -25.06 10.17 3.80
CA ARG A 388 -26.33 9.64 4.34
C ARG A 388 -26.16 8.32 5.09
N ASN A 389 -26.89 8.21 6.19
CA ASN A 389 -27.02 6.93 6.89
C ASN A 389 -27.81 5.94 6.04
N ALA A 390 -27.25 4.75 5.90
CA ALA A 390 -27.86 3.59 5.29
C ALA A 390 -28.66 2.78 6.33
N PRO A 391 -29.59 1.90 5.89
CA PRO A 391 -30.10 0.85 6.76
C PRO A 391 -28.96 -0.09 7.21
N LEU A 392 -29.24 -0.90 8.23
CA LEU A 392 -28.31 -1.91 8.75
C LEU A 392 -28.27 -3.14 7.83
N SER A 393 -27.86 -2.94 6.58
CA SER A 393 -27.61 -3.99 5.59
C SER A 393 -26.44 -3.61 4.69
N GLU A 394 -25.41 -4.45 4.70
CA GLU A 394 -24.20 -4.30 3.90
C GLU A 394 -24.47 -4.53 2.41
N SER A 395 -25.28 -5.54 2.06
CA SER A 395 -25.69 -5.77 0.66
C SER A 395 -26.43 -4.58 0.10
N THR A 396 -27.37 -3.99 0.87
CA THR A 396 -28.06 -2.77 0.45
C THR A 396 -27.11 -1.61 0.19
N ILE A 397 -26.12 -1.38 1.07
CA ILE A 397 -25.12 -0.32 0.92
C ILE A 397 -24.33 -0.50 -0.38
N VAL A 398 -23.80 -1.69 -0.64
CA VAL A 398 -22.97 -1.95 -1.82
C VAL A 398 -23.82 -1.98 -3.09
N GLY A 399 -24.94 -2.69 -3.09
CA GLY A 399 -25.82 -2.86 -4.25
C GLY A 399 -26.44 -1.54 -4.73
N THR A 400 -26.94 -0.70 -3.81
CA THR A 400 -27.46 0.62 -4.21
C THR A 400 -26.34 1.56 -4.66
N SER A 401 -25.13 1.44 -4.10
CA SER A 401 -23.96 2.18 -4.60
C SER A 401 -23.60 1.76 -6.03
N ILE A 402 -23.62 0.46 -6.35
CA ILE A 402 -23.43 -0.01 -7.73
C ILE A 402 -24.48 0.60 -8.66
N GLY A 403 -25.76 0.55 -8.28
CA GLY A 403 -26.85 1.16 -9.05
C GLY A 403 -26.65 2.65 -9.34
N ARG A 404 -26.23 3.41 -8.32
CA ARG A 404 -25.88 4.84 -8.45
C ARG A 404 -24.69 5.06 -9.38
N ALA A 405 -23.67 4.22 -9.28
CA ALA A 405 -22.48 4.28 -10.12
C ALA A 405 -22.81 4.03 -11.60
N LEU A 406 -23.66 3.03 -11.89
CA LEU A 406 -24.14 2.75 -13.25
C LEU A 406 -24.93 3.93 -13.84
N ALA A 407 -25.66 4.67 -12.99
CA ALA A 407 -26.38 5.89 -13.37
C ALA A 407 -25.48 7.13 -13.50
N GLY A 408 -24.16 7.01 -13.30
CA GLY A 408 -23.16 8.05 -13.52
C GLY A 408 -22.66 8.78 -12.26
N GLN A 409 -23.10 8.38 -11.05
CA GLN A 409 -22.56 8.93 -9.81
C GLN A 409 -21.21 8.30 -9.44
N ARG A 410 -20.53 8.87 -8.43
CA ARG A 410 -19.24 8.41 -7.88
C ARG A 410 -19.39 8.09 -6.39
N PRO A 411 -20.06 6.98 -6.05
CA PRO A 411 -20.41 6.66 -4.67
C PRO A 411 -19.21 6.13 -3.88
N VAL A 412 -19.22 6.45 -2.59
CA VAL A 412 -18.31 5.92 -1.57
C VAL A 412 -19.17 5.16 -0.56
N ALA A 413 -19.08 3.84 -0.59
CA ALA A 413 -19.81 2.93 0.28
C ALA A 413 -19.00 2.68 1.55
N PHE A 414 -19.61 2.80 2.73
CA PHE A 414 -18.97 2.52 4.02
C PHE A 414 -19.51 1.23 4.63
N ILE A 415 -18.61 0.26 4.85
CA ILE A 415 -18.87 -0.93 5.65
C ILE A 415 -18.19 -0.74 7.00
N GLN A 416 -18.95 -0.91 8.08
CA GLN A 416 -18.53 -0.50 9.41
C GLN A 416 -17.24 -1.22 9.86
N PHE A 417 -17.15 -2.53 9.64
CA PHE A 417 -15.99 -3.37 9.92
C PHE A 417 -15.81 -4.42 8.83
N ALA A 418 -14.56 -4.81 8.53
CA ALA A 418 -14.25 -5.86 7.56
C ALA A 418 -14.98 -7.17 7.85
N ASP A 419 -15.21 -7.48 9.13
CA ASP A 419 -15.97 -8.62 9.62
C ASP A 419 -17.38 -8.75 9.01
N PHE A 420 -17.95 -7.65 8.50
CA PHE A 420 -19.28 -7.61 7.86
C PHE A 420 -19.23 -7.66 6.32
N LEU A 421 -18.04 -7.64 5.70
CA LEU A 421 -17.89 -7.86 4.25
C LEU A 421 -18.60 -9.12 3.72
N PRO A 422 -18.63 -10.27 4.45
CA PRO A 422 -19.34 -11.46 3.99
C PRO A 422 -20.82 -11.21 3.66
N LEU A 423 -21.48 -10.28 4.34
CA LEU A 423 -22.90 -9.94 4.11
C LEU A 423 -23.12 -9.22 2.78
N ALA A 424 -22.08 -8.67 2.15
CA ALA A 424 -22.11 -8.04 0.83
C ALA A 424 -21.25 -8.78 -0.21
N PHE A 425 -20.76 -9.97 0.09
CA PHE A 425 -19.74 -10.64 -0.73
C PHE A 425 -20.22 -10.90 -2.16
N ASN A 426 -21.49 -11.27 -2.32
CA ASN A 426 -22.13 -11.46 -3.61
C ASN A 426 -22.10 -10.17 -4.47
N GLN A 427 -22.43 -9.02 -3.87
CA GLN A 427 -22.36 -7.71 -4.54
C GLN A 427 -20.92 -7.30 -4.89
N ILE A 428 -19.92 -7.69 -4.09
CA ILE A 428 -18.52 -7.36 -4.36
C ILE A 428 -17.96 -8.23 -5.50
N VAL A 429 -18.15 -9.55 -5.42
CA VAL A 429 -17.58 -10.52 -6.36
C VAL A 429 -18.35 -10.57 -7.66
N SER A 430 -19.64 -10.86 -7.58
CA SER A 430 -20.49 -11.12 -8.73
C SER A 430 -20.78 -9.85 -9.50
N GLU A 431 -20.84 -8.70 -8.82
CA GLU A 431 -21.23 -7.42 -9.42
C GLU A 431 -20.06 -6.45 -9.59
N LEU A 432 -19.54 -5.91 -8.48
CA LEU A 432 -18.59 -4.81 -8.48
C LEU A 432 -17.30 -5.14 -9.28
N GLY A 433 -16.68 -6.29 -9.02
CA GLY A 433 -15.45 -6.72 -9.69
C GLY A 433 -15.63 -7.14 -11.15
N SER A 434 -16.79 -7.69 -11.51
CA SER A 434 -17.00 -8.27 -12.83
C SER A 434 -17.62 -7.32 -13.85
N MET A 435 -18.29 -6.24 -13.41
CA MET A 435 -19.10 -5.35 -14.27
C MET A 435 -18.36 -4.86 -15.52
N HIS A 436 -17.13 -4.35 -15.37
CA HIS A 436 -16.35 -3.86 -16.50
C HIS A 436 -16.02 -4.98 -17.48
N TRP A 437 -15.47 -6.08 -16.97
CA TRP A 437 -15.03 -7.21 -17.77
C TRP A 437 -16.19 -7.88 -18.50
N ARG A 438 -17.26 -8.24 -17.77
CA ARG A 438 -18.39 -9.00 -18.31
C ARG A 438 -19.20 -8.23 -19.37
N THR A 439 -19.06 -6.90 -19.39
CA THR A 439 -19.77 -6.02 -20.34
C THR A 439 -18.86 -5.50 -21.45
N ASN A 440 -17.66 -6.08 -21.61
CA ASN A 440 -16.67 -5.61 -22.57
C ASN A 440 -16.37 -4.10 -22.44
N GLY A 441 -16.40 -3.59 -21.21
CA GLY A 441 -16.19 -2.19 -20.90
C GLY A 441 -17.34 -1.24 -21.21
N ALA A 442 -18.50 -1.73 -21.64
CA ALA A 442 -19.69 -0.92 -21.88
C ALA A 442 -20.16 -0.23 -20.59
N TRP A 443 -20.08 -0.93 -19.45
CA TRP A 443 -20.39 -0.40 -18.13
C TRP A 443 -19.13 -0.22 -17.27
N ARG A 444 -19.18 0.78 -16.37
CA ARG A 444 -18.14 1.05 -15.36
C ARG A 444 -18.82 1.26 -14.01
N CYS A 445 -18.13 0.87 -12.94
CA CYS A 445 -18.67 0.93 -11.58
C CYS A 445 -17.62 1.53 -10.62
N PRO A 446 -17.38 2.86 -10.67
CA PRO A 446 -16.37 3.54 -9.84
C PRO A 446 -16.82 3.70 -8.39
N VAL A 447 -17.15 2.60 -7.71
CA VAL A 447 -17.50 2.58 -6.28
C VAL A 447 -16.21 2.46 -5.47
N ILE A 448 -16.04 3.35 -4.49
CA ILE A 448 -15.00 3.21 -3.47
C ILE A 448 -15.65 2.59 -2.22
N LEU A 449 -15.21 1.40 -1.82
CA LEU A 449 -15.68 0.70 -0.62
C LEU A 449 -14.71 0.99 0.53
N MET A 450 -15.11 1.86 1.46
CA MET A 450 -14.38 2.21 2.68
C MET A 450 -14.70 1.19 3.77
N VAL A 451 -13.67 0.56 4.33
CA VAL A 451 -13.84 -0.52 5.31
C VAL A 451 -12.83 -0.39 6.44
N SER A 452 -13.30 -0.29 7.69
CA SER A 452 -12.40 -0.33 8.85
C SER A 452 -11.93 -1.76 9.13
N CYS A 453 -10.66 -1.96 9.46
CA CYS A 453 -10.08 -3.30 9.56
C CYS A 453 -9.01 -3.46 10.64
N GLY A 454 -8.69 -4.71 10.95
CA GLY A 454 -7.59 -5.11 11.85
C GLY A 454 -7.97 -5.25 13.32
N GLY A 455 -7.11 -5.93 14.06
CA GLY A 455 -7.32 -6.53 15.37
C GLY A 455 -6.34 -6.04 16.44
N TYR A 456 -5.62 -4.93 16.27
CA TYR A 456 -4.65 -4.47 17.28
C TYR A 456 -5.23 -3.55 18.37
N LYS A 457 -6.54 -3.28 18.41
CA LYS A 457 -7.20 -2.55 19.52
C LYS A 457 -7.81 -3.52 20.53
N ALA A 458 -7.83 -3.15 21.82
CA ALA A 458 -8.41 -4.00 22.86
C ALA A 458 -9.93 -4.17 22.73
N GLY A 459 -10.45 -5.33 23.15
CA GLY A 459 -11.89 -5.60 23.26
C GLY A 459 -12.64 -5.80 21.95
N LEU A 460 -11.95 -6.19 20.86
CA LEU A 460 -12.56 -6.37 19.55
C LEU A 460 -13.23 -7.74 19.39
N GLY A 461 -12.53 -8.80 19.82
CA GLY A 461 -12.98 -10.18 19.63
C GLY A 461 -13.06 -10.60 18.15
N PRO A 462 -13.76 -11.70 17.85
CA PRO A 462 -13.67 -12.36 16.55
C PRO A 462 -14.40 -11.62 15.41
N PHE A 463 -15.29 -10.68 15.74
CA PHE A 463 -16.18 -9.97 14.80
C PHE A 463 -15.88 -8.47 14.68
N HIS A 464 -14.73 -8.03 15.16
CA HIS A 464 -14.21 -6.68 14.92
C HIS A 464 -12.71 -6.70 14.71
N ALA A 465 -12.13 -7.74 14.11
CA ALA A 465 -10.68 -7.89 14.05
C ALA A 465 -10.16 -8.42 12.72
N GLN A 466 -11.05 -8.80 11.79
CA GLN A 466 -10.64 -9.30 10.49
C GLN A 466 -10.12 -8.17 9.59
N THR A 467 -9.42 -8.57 8.53
CA THR A 467 -8.95 -7.70 7.46
C THR A 467 -9.44 -8.18 6.09
N PHE A 468 -9.51 -9.51 5.89
CA PHE A 468 -9.98 -10.16 4.66
C PHE A 468 -9.27 -9.70 3.38
N GLU A 469 -8.05 -9.17 3.50
CA GLU A 469 -7.35 -8.60 2.36
C GLU A 469 -7.00 -9.66 1.32
N SER A 470 -6.75 -10.92 1.73
CA SER A 470 -6.44 -11.97 0.75
C SER A 470 -7.68 -12.37 -0.05
N ILE A 471 -8.83 -12.53 0.61
CA ILE A 471 -10.11 -12.84 -0.06
C ILE A 471 -10.45 -11.75 -1.08
N LEU A 472 -10.29 -10.48 -0.71
CA LEU A 472 -10.52 -9.37 -1.62
C LEU A 472 -9.50 -9.35 -2.78
N ALA A 473 -8.23 -9.65 -2.51
CA ALA A 473 -7.20 -9.70 -3.55
C ALA A 473 -7.46 -10.77 -4.62
N HIS A 474 -8.17 -11.84 -4.28
CA HIS A 474 -8.61 -12.88 -5.22
C HIS A 474 -9.71 -12.41 -6.19
N ILE A 475 -10.39 -11.30 -5.91
CA ILE A 475 -11.49 -10.80 -6.73
C ILE A 475 -10.92 -10.03 -7.93
N PRO A 476 -11.13 -10.50 -9.18
CA PRO A 476 -10.67 -9.77 -10.35
C PRO A 476 -11.44 -8.45 -10.53
N GLY A 477 -10.77 -7.45 -11.10
CA GLY A 477 -11.41 -6.19 -11.51
C GLY A 477 -11.52 -5.11 -10.44
N ILE A 478 -11.18 -5.42 -9.18
CA ILE A 478 -11.10 -4.44 -8.09
C ILE A 478 -9.64 -4.12 -7.74
N ASP A 479 -9.40 -2.91 -7.25
CA ASP A 479 -8.16 -2.54 -6.56
C ASP A 479 -8.36 -2.70 -5.04
N VAL A 480 -7.36 -3.22 -4.32
CA VAL A 480 -7.38 -3.44 -2.87
C VAL A 480 -6.19 -2.72 -2.26
N VAL A 481 -6.48 -1.68 -1.46
CA VAL A 481 -5.46 -0.82 -0.85
C VAL A 481 -5.61 -0.79 0.67
N MET A 482 -4.48 -0.74 1.37
CA MET A 482 -4.42 -0.71 2.84
C MET A 482 -3.27 0.22 3.28
N PRO A 483 -3.53 1.51 3.54
CA PRO A 483 -2.51 2.46 3.95
C PRO A 483 -1.98 2.19 5.36
N SER A 484 -0.72 2.55 5.62
CA SER A 484 -0.10 2.45 6.95
C SER A 484 0.28 3.80 7.58
N SER A 485 0.04 4.92 6.89
CA SER A 485 0.25 6.29 7.39
C SER A 485 -0.76 7.28 6.80
N ALA A 486 -0.84 8.49 7.37
CA ALA A 486 -1.78 9.51 6.92
C ALA A 486 -1.55 9.96 5.47
N GLY A 487 -0.28 10.14 5.06
CA GLY A 487 0.07 10.52 3.70
C GLY A 487 -0.21 9.42 2.67
N ASP A 488 -0.07 8.15 3.07
CA ASP A 488 -0.50 7.02 2.21
C ASP A 488 -2.01 7.01 2.06
N ALA A 489 -2.76 7.23 3.15
CA ALA A 489 -4.21 7.20 3.12
C ALA A 489 -4.79 8.32 2.24
N ALA A 490 -4.29 9.56 2.38
CA ALA A 490 -4.71 10.66 1.52
C ALA A 490 -4.37 10.40 0.05
N GLY A 491 -3.11 10.01 -0.22
CA GLY A 491 -2.65 9.76 -1.59
C GLY A 491 -3.36 8.60 -2.29
N LEU A 492 -3.57 7.47 -1.61
CA LEU A 492 -4.29 6.31 -2.16
C LEU A 492 -5.77 6.61 -2.37
N LEU A 493 -6.41 7.38 -1.47
CA LEU A 493 -7.82 7.71 -1.61
C LEU A 493 -8.04 8.67 -2.79
N ASN A 494 -7.18 9.68 -2.97
CA ASN A 494 -7.20 10.52 -4.17
C ASN A 494 -6.97 9.69 -5.44
N ALA A 495 -6.03 8.74 -5.40
CA ALA A 495 -5.79 7.85 -6.52
C ALA A 495 -6.99 6.94 -6.82
N ALA A 496 -7.72 6.46 -5.80
CA ALA A 496 -8.96 5.69 -5.98
C ALA A 496 -10.06 6.52 -6.65
N PHE A 497 -10.20 7.79 -6.27
CA PHE A 497 -11.10 8.70 -6.99
C PHE A 497 -10.65 8.89 -8.44
N GLU A 498 -9.38 9.22 -8.67
CA GLU A 498 -8.86 9.52 -10.01
C GLU A 498 -8.84 8.30 -10.94
N SER A 499 -8.65 7.08 -10.41
CA SER A 499 -8.59 5.85 -11.21
C SER A 499 -9.90 5.54 -11.94
N GLY A 500 -11.03 5.88 -11.32
CA GLY A 500 -12.36 5.48 -11.80
C GLY A 500 -12.59 3.96 -11.81
N ARG A 501 -11.75 3.18 -11.11
CA ARG A 501 -11.92 1.74 -10.90
C ARG A 501 -12.72 1.48 -9.63
N PRO A 502 -13.37 0.32 -9.51
CA PRO A 502 -13.78 -0.18 -8.20
C PRO A 502 -12.58 -0.31 -7.26
N THR A 503 -12.66 0.24 -6.06
CA THR A 503 -11.56 0.18 -5.09
C THR A 503 -12.07 -0.16 -3.70
N VAL A 504 -11.48 -1.16 -3.06
CA VAL A 504 -11.68 -1.44 -1.63
C VAL A 504 -10.53 -0.78 -0.86
N PHE A 505 -10.89 0.17 0.00
CA PHE A 505 -9.98 0.94 0.83
C PHE A 505 -10.10 0.46 2.28
N LEU A 506 -9.15 -0.40 2.68
CA LEU A 506 -9.09 -0.98 4.01
C LEU A 506 -8.30 -0.05 4.94
N TYR A 507 -8.96 0.70 5.82
CA TYR A 507 -8.27 1.60 6.75
C TYR A 507 -8.02 0.91 8.10
N PRO A 508 -6.74 0.73 8.51
CA PRO A 508 -6.43 0.00 9.75
C PRO A 508 -6.77 0.82 11.00
N LYS A 509 -7.58 0.26 11.91
CA LYS A 509 -8.12 0.98 13.06
C LYS A 509 -7.07 1.50 14.02
N SER A 510 -6.00 0.75 14.28
CA SER A 510 -4.94 1.17 15.19
C SER A 510 -4.02 2.23 14.58
N ALA A 511 -4.04 2.40 13.26
CA ALA A 511 -3.23 3.39 12.57
C ALA A 511 -3.89 4.78 12.46
N LEU A 512 -5.20 4.88 12.73
CA LEU A 512 -6.01 6.08 12.46
C LEU A 512 -5.49 7.35 13.16
N ASN A 513 -5.04 7.22 14.41
CA ASN A 513 -4.68 8.35 15.28
C ASN A 513 -3.19 8.35 15.68
N LEU A 514 -2.34 7.56 15.01
CA LEU A 514 -0.90 7.53 15.28
C LEU A 514 -0.26 8.91 15.03
N SER A 515 0.41 9.45 16.06
CA SER A 515 1.00 10.79 16.03
C SER A 515 2.32 10.86 15.28
N ASP A 516 3.05 9.75 15.19
CA ASP A 516 4.33 9.59 14.49
C ASP A 516 4.16 9.36 12.98
N ARG A 517 2.92 9.24 12.48
CA ARG A 517 2.59 8.95 11.07
C ARG A 517 1.64 9.95 10.42
N ARG A 518 1.71 11.20 10.88
CA ARG A 518 0.92 12.32 10.37
C ARG A 518 1.39 12.80 8.99
N THR A 519 0.56 13.60 8.33
CA THR A 519 0.86 14.28 7.05
C THR A 519 0.49 15.77 7.12
N SER A 520 0.94 16.57 6.16
CA SER A 520 0.57 17.98 6.00
C SER A 520 -0.89 18.15 5.54
N ASP A 521 -1.39 19.38 5.57
CA ASP A 521 -2.79 19.72 5.31
C ASP A 521 -3.16 19.93 3.82
N ASP A 522 -2.19 19.77 2.94
CA ASP A 522 -2.27 19.86 1.47
C ASP A 522 -2.77 18.56 0.82
N THR A 523 -3.75 17.91 1.44
CA THR A 523 -4.25 16.59 1.02
C THR A 523 -4.74 16.53 -0.43
N ALA A 524 -5.14 17.66 -1.02
CA ALA A 524 -5.58 17.72 -2.42
C ALA A 524 -4.47 17.41 -3.43
N ASP A 525 -3.21 17.71 -3.10
CA ASP A 525 -2.06 17.46 -3.98
C ASP A 525 -1.42 16.08 -3.76
N GLN A 526 -1.76 15.42 -2.66
CA GLN A 526 -1.21 14.12 -2.29
C GLN A 526 -1.73 13.01 -3.21
N PHE A 527 -0.83 12.16 -3.69
CA PHE A 527 -1.12 11.07 -4.61
C PHE A 527 -0.16 9.90 -4.37
N VAL A 528 -0.73 8.70 -4.23
CA VAL A 528 0.00 7.43 -4.18
C VAL A 528 -0.74 6.45 -5.08
N GLY A 529 -0.09 6.02 -6.17
CA GLY A 529 -0.71 5.08 -7.11
C GLY A 529 -0.86 3.67 -6.49
N PRO A 530 -1.99 2.96 -6.72
CA PRO A 530 -2.13 1.57 -6.31
C PRO A 530 -1.02 0.69 -6.91
N GLY A 531 -0.50 -0.25 -6.11
CA GLY A 531 0.59 -1.14 -6.51
C GLY A 531 1.98 -0.52 -6.42
N ARG A 532 2.15 0.59 -5.67
CA ARG A 532 3.46 1.13 -5.31
C ARG A 532 3.76 0.82 -3.85
N ALA A 533 4.88 0.16 -3.57
CA ALA A 533 5.37 -0.05 -2.21
C ALA A 533 6.29 1.09 -1.76
N ARG A 534 6.56 1.18 -0.46
CA ARG A 534 7.46 2.15 0.15
C ARG A 534 8.56 1.42 0.91
N LEU A 535 9.81 1.73 0.60
CA LEU A 535 10.94 1.33 1.45
C LEU A 535 10.99 2.29 2.66
N VAL A 536 10.71 1.77 3.84
CA VAL A 536 10.62 2.54 5.09
C VAL A 536 11.94 2.55 5.84
N VAL A 537 12.63 1.41 5.84
CA VAL A 537 13.97 1.23 6.40
C VAL A 537 14.84 0.57 5.35
N GLN A 538 16.09 1.02 5.20
CA GLN A 538 17.07 0.45 4.30
C GLN A 538 18.12 -0.36 5.07
N GLY A 539 18.37 -1.59 4.63
CA GLY A 539 19.37 -2.50 5.17
C GLY A 539 19.73 -3.59 4.16
N ASN A 540 20.50 -4.64 4.51
CA ASN A 540 21.03 -5.58 3.50
C ASN A 540 21.08 -7.07 3.87
N GLU A 541 20.65 -7.49 5.05
CA GLU A 541 20.68 -8.91 5.48
C GLU A 541 19.30 -9.58 5.43
N LEU A 542 18.20 -8.85 5.66
CA LEU A 542 16.83 -9.39 5.61
C LEU A 542 15.89 -8.38 4.93
N THR A 543 15.08 -8.85 3.99
CA THR A 543 13.92 -8.09 3.47
C THR A 543 12.70 -8.43 4.32
N LEU A 544 12.14 -7.45 5.03
CA LEU A 544 10.88 -7.57 5.75
C LEU A 544 9.79 -6.84 4.96
N VAL A 545 8.79 -7.58 4.48
CA VAL A 545 7.63 -7.03 3.75
C VAL A 545 6.41 -7.02 4.66
N THR A 546 5.71 -5.89 4.75
CA THR A 546 4.51 -5.73 5.58
C THR A 546 3.56 -4.68 5.00
N TRP A 547 2.39 -4.50 5.60
CA TRP A 547 1.36 -3.50 5.25
C TRP A 547 0.39 -3.34 6.42
N GLY A 548 -0.44 -2.30 6.40
CA GLY A 548 -1.46 -2.07 7.42
C GLY A 548 -0.92 -1.87 8.84
N ASN A 549 -1.60 -2.46 9.84
CA ASN A 549 -1.22 -2.36 11.26
C ASN A 549 0.17 -2.98 11.58
N PRO A 550 0.52 -4.18 11.08
CA PRO A 550 1.80 -4.83 11.43
C PRO A 550 3.07 -4.04 11.09
N LEU A 551 2.98 -2.94 10.33
CA LEU A 551 4.11 -2.03 10.12
C LEU A 551 4.68 -1.52 11.44
N THR A 552 3.85 -1.24 12.45
CA THR A 552 4.34 -0.77 13.77
C THR A 552 5.24 -1.79 14.43
N GLN A 553 4.79 -3.04 14.53
CA GLN A 553 5.57 -4.12 15.12
C GLN A 553 6.83 -4.42 14.31
N SER A 554 6.74 -4.32 12.98
CA SER A 554 7.87 -4.53 12.08
C SER A 554 8.96 -3.47 12.24
N LEU A 555 8.59 -2.19 12.41
CA LEU A 555 9.53 -1.11 12.67
C LEU A 555 10.19 -1.24 14.06
N MET A 556 9.42 -1.62 15.08
CA MET A 556 9.98 -1.92 16.41
C MET A 556 11.00 -3.06 16.35
N ALA A 557 10.68 -4.14 15.63
CA ALA A 557 11.60 -5.26 15.45
C ALA A 557 12.87 -4.85 14.69
N ALA A 558 12.74 -4.08 13.61
CA ALA A 558 13.87 -3.56 12.84
C ALA A 558 14.77 -2.65 13.69
N GLU A 559 14.19 -1.79 14.54
CA GLU A 559 14.95 -0.94 15.46
C GLU A 559 15.73 -1.78 16.49
N THR A 560 15.08 -2.76 17.12
CA THR A 560 15.72 -3.63 18.12
C THR A 560 16.85 -4.47 17.51
N LEU A 561 16.60 -5.10 16.36
CA LEU A 561 17.62 -5.87 15.64
C LEU A 561 18.76 -4.98 15.12
N GLY A 562 18.44 -3.76 14.68
CA GLY A 562 19.43 -2.75 14.28
C GLY A 562 20.36 -2.35 15.42
N LYS A 563 19.83 -2.19 16.65
CA LYS A 563 20.63 -1.96 17.86
C LYS A 563 21.58 -3.13 18.17
N ALA A 564 21.21 -4.35 17.76
CA ALA A 564 22.04 -5.55 17.87
C ALA A 564 22.97 -5.79 16.65
N GLY A 565 23.03 -4.83 15.71
CA GLY A 565 23.94 -4.86 14.56
C GLY A 565 23.41 -5.60 13.32
N ALA A 566 22.12 -5.95 13.27
CA ALA A 566 21.51 -6.47 12.06
C ALA A 566 21.12 -5.35 11.08
N SER A 567 21.05 -5.67 9.78
CA SER A 567 20.64 -4.70 8.74
C SER A 567 19.44 -5.21 7.94
N LEU A 568 18.31 -4.51 7.99
CA LEU A 568 17.06 -4.97 7.37
C LEU A 568 16.46 -3.92 6.42
N ASP A 569 15.99 -4.35 5.26
CA ASP A 569 15.00 -3.60 4.47
C ASP A 569 13.63 -3.81 5.09
N VAL A 570 12.87 -2.73 5.31
CA VAL A 570 11.44 -2.80 5.68
C VAL A 570 10.62 -2.17 4.56
N ILE A 571 9.84 -2.99 3.87
CA ILE A 571 8.98 -2.59 2.76
C ILE A 571 7.52 -2.61 3.21
N ASP A 572 6.86 -1.47 3.09
CA ASP A 572 5.42 -1.29 3.27
C ASP A 572 4.73 -1.40 1.90
N LEU A 573 3.90 -2.43 1.67
CA LEU A 573 3.28 -2.65 0.35
C LEU A 573 2.22 -1.61 0.01
N ARG A 574 1.45 -1.11 0.99
CA ARG A 574 0.34 -0.14 0.85
C ARG A 574 -0.85 -0.59 -0.02
N SER A 575 -0.63 -1.52 -0.94
CA SER A 575 -1.61 -2.10 -1.85
C SER A 575 -1.41 -3.61 -1.92
N ILE A 576 -2.51 -4.34 -1.93
CA ILE A 576 -2.53 -5.81 -1.95
C ILE A 576 -2.79 -6.30 -3.37
N SER A 577 -3.68 -5.64 -4.10
CA SER A 577 -3.98 -5.99 -5.49
C SER A 577 -4.28 -4.71 -6.28
N PRO A 578 -3.41 -4.26 -7.20
CA PRO A 578 -2.06 -4.78 -7.45
C PRO A 578 -1.09 -4.51 -6.29
N TRP A 579 -0.02 -5.29 -6.18
CA TRP A 579 1.09 -5.06 -5.25
C TRP A 579 2.40 -4.81 -6.01
N ASP A 580 3.38 -4.16 -5.37
CA ASP A 580 4.66 -3.80 -5.99
C ASP A 580 5.67 -4.96 -5.92
N GLU A 581 5.45 -5.93 -6.78
CA GLU A 581 6.31 -7.11 -6.87
C GLU A 581 7.77 -6.75 -7.20
N ASP A 582 7.97 -5.76 -8.09
CA ASP A 582 9.31 -5.36 -8.51
C ASP A 582 10.12 -4.76 -7.36
N ALA A 583 9.50 -3.97 -6.47
CA ALA A 583 10.16 -3.45 -5.28
C ALA A 583 10.63 -4.57 -4.35
N VAL A 584 9.78 -5.57 -4.12
CA VAL A 584 10.14 -6.72 -3.28
C VAL A 584 11.26 -7.52 -3.94
N LEU A 585 11.13 -7.91 -5.21
CA LEU A 585 12.14 -8.67 -5.94
C LEU A 585 13.52 -7.97 -5.94
N ARG A 586 13.55 -6.64 -6.12
CA ARG A 586 14.82 -5.87 -6.04
C ARG A 586 15.48 -6.00 -4.67
N SER A 587 14.71 -5.90 -3.59
CA SER A 587 15.21 -6.05 -2.23
C SER A 587 15.68 -7.48 -1.95
N VAL A 588 14.87 -8.49 -2.27
CA VAL A 588 15.19 -9.88 -1.90
C VAL A 588 16.39 -10.42 -2.66
N ARG A 589 16.60 -10.00 -3.91
CA ARG A 589 17.79 -10.36 -4.69
C ARG A 589 19.09 -9.89 -4.02
N ARG A 590 19.02 -8.83 -3.21
CA ARG A 590 20.15 -8.26 -2.49
C ARG A 590 20.32 -8.87 -1.11
N THR A 591 19.23 -9.14 -0.38
CA THR A 591 19.29 -9.66 1.00
C THR A 591 19.39 -11.17 1.07
N GLY A 592 18.88 -11.92 0.08
CA GLY A 592 18.82 -13.38 0.08
C GLY A 592 17.89 -14.00 1.13
N ARG A 593 17.28 -13.18 2.00
CA ARG A 593 16.32 -13.58 3.04
C ARG A 593 15.06 -12.70 2.98
N LEU A 594 13.88 -13.31 3.13
CA LEU A 594 12.57 -12.66 3.09
C LEU A 594 11.71 -13.04 4.30
N LEU A 595 11.19 -12.05 5.03
CA LEU A 595 10.18 -12.22 6.06
C LEU A 595 8.93 -11.42 5.68
N VAL A 596 7.79 -12.10 5.47
CA VAL A 596 6.52 -11.42 5.18
C VAL A 596 5.65 -11.36 6.44
N VAL A 597 5.16 -10.18 6.82
CA VAL A 597 4.38 -9.95 8.04
C VAL A 597 3.02 -9.34 7.69
N HIS A 598 1.94 -10.06 7.97
CA HIS A 598 0.58 -9.59 7.64
C HIS A 598 -0.50 -10.09 8.59
N GLU A 599 -1.62 -9.37 8.64
CA GLU A 599 -2.66 -9.57 9.65
C GLU A 599 -3.68 -10.67 9.31
N ASP A 600 -3.92 -10.96 8.03
CA ASP A 600 -4.82 -12.05 7.63
C ASP A 600 -4.34 -13.44 8.07
N ASN A 601 -5.18 -14.44 7.83
CA ASN A 601 -4.90 -15.87 8.02
C ASN A 601 -3.56 -16.29 7.42
N GLN A 602 -2.87 -17.19 8.10
CA GLN A 602 -1.67 -17.82 7.57
C GLN A 602 -2.01 -18.68 6.35
N THR A 603 -3.02 -19.54 6.40
CA THR A 603 -3.43 -20.35 5.24
C THR A 603 -4.16 -19.47 4.23
N ALA A 604 -3.74 -19.55 2.96
CA ALA A 604 -4.24 -18.70 1.88
C ALA A 604 -4.19 -17.18 2.17
N GLY A 605 -3.33 -16.75 3.10
CA GLY A 605 -3.01 -15.34 3.30
C GLY A 605 -2.14 -14.78 2.19
N PHE A 606 -2.21 -13.47 1.98
CA PHE A 606 -1.49 -12.81 0.90
C PHE A 606 0.04 -12.94 1.00
N GLY A 607 0.59 -13.17 2.20
CA GLY A 607 2.01 -13.48 2.35
C GLY A 607 2.45 -14.78 1.64
N ALA A 608 1.52 -15.71 1.35
CA ALA A 608 1.81 -16.87 0.51
C ALA A 608 2.13 -16.45 -0.94
N GLU A 609 1.34 -15.54 -1.50
CA GLU A 609 1.49 -15.02 -2.86
C GLU A 609 2.84 -14.30 -3.02
N VAL A 610 3.19 -13.44 -2.06
CA VAL A 610 4.48 -12.73 -2.05
C VAL A 610 5.65 -13.73 -2.05
N ILE A 611 5.59 -14.78 -1.20
CA ILE A 611 6.64 -15.79 -1.15
C ILE A 611 6.71 -16.60 -2.45
N ALA A 612 5.58 -17.05 -2.98
CA ALA A 612 5.52 -17.82 -4.22
C ALA A 612 6.11 -17.02 -5.39
N SER A 613 5.64 -15.78 -5.58
CA SER A 613 6.16 -14.86 -6.60
C SER A 613 7.66 -14.64 -6.48
N VAL A 614 8.19 -14.44 -5.26
CA VAL A 614 9.63 -14.29 -5.04
C VAL A 614 10.39 -15.57 -5.38
N LEU A 615 9.91 -16.75 -4.96
CA LEU A 615 10.58 -18.01 -5.25
C LEU A 615 10.60 -18.34 -6.74
N GLU A 616 9.54 -18.00 -7.48
CA GLU A 616 9.45 -18.21 -8.92
C GLU A 616 10.29 -17.22 -9.73
N ARG A 617 10.44 -15.97 -9.26
CA ARG A 617 10.95 -14.86 -10.10
C ARG A 617 12.21 -14.18 -9.60
N ALA A 618 12.68 -14.45 -8.38
CA ALA A 618 13.91 -13.83 -7.86
C ALA A 618 15.15 -14.22 -8.65
N GLY A 619 15.22 -15.46 -9.15
CA GLY A 619 16.38 -15.98 -9.89
C GLY A 619 17.61 -16.23 -9.01
N THR A 620 17.46 -16.19 -7.68
CA THR A 620 18.50 -16.50 -6.69
C THR A 620 17.90 -17.32 -5.55
N ALA A 621 18.74 -18.01 -4.78
CA ALA A 621 18.30 -18.72 -3.58
C ALA A 621 17.81 -17.70 -2.53
N VAL A 622 16.57 -17.87 -2.08
CA VAL A 622 15.94 -17.02 -1.06
C VAL A 622 15.46 -17.89 0.11
N ALA A 623 15.92 -17.58 1.31
CA ALA A 623 15.33 -18.12 2.53
C ALA A 623 14.11 -17.29 2.91
N ALA A 624 12.91 -17.87 2.84
CA ALA A 624 11.66 -17.16 3.09
C ALA A 624 10.90 -17.69 4.30
N ARG A 625 10.31 -16.80 5.11
CA ARG A 625 9.33 -17.10 6.15
C ARG A 625 8.22 -16.07 6.17
N ARG A 626 7.14 -16.37 6.89
CA ARG A 626 6.04 -15.44 7.15
C ARG A 626 5.61 -15.49 8.61
N VAL A 627 5.18 -14.34 9.11
CA VAL A 627 4.51 -14.19 10.41
C VAL A 627 3.13 -13.62 10.14
N ALA A 628 2.13 -14.45 10.33
CA ALA A 628 0.73 -14.13 10.08
C ALA A 628 -0.14 -14.52 11.27
N ARG A 629 -1.41 -14.12 11.25
CA ARG A 629 -2.37 -14.65 12.21
C ARG A 629 -2.49 -16.17 12.04
N ALA A 630 -2.50 -16.91 13.15
CA ALA A 630 -2.83 -18.33 13.07
C ALA A 630 -4.25 -18.55 12.50
N ASP A 631 -4.53 -19.74 11.96
CA ASP A 631 -5.82 -20.09 11.37
C ASP A 631 -6.90 -20.35 12.44
N ILE A 632 -7.09 -19.35 13.31
CA ILE A 632 -8.07 -19.30 14.39
C ILE A 632 -8.72 -17.91 14.40
N HIS A 633 -9.89 -17.82 15.02
CA HIS A 633 -10.54 -16.53 15.24
C HIS A 633 -9.80 -15.72 16.31
N VAL A 634 -9.85 -14.39 16.17
CA VAL A 634 -9.21 -13.46 17.11
C VAL A 634 -9.92 -13.52 18.47
N PRO A 635 -9.25 -13.92 19.57
CA PRO A 635 -9.85 -13.96 20.89
C PRO A 635 -10.30 -12.58 21.40
N PHE A 636 -11.27 -12.54 22.32
CA PHE A 636 -11.69 -11.27 22.96
C PHE A 636 -10.74 -10.82 24.08
N GLN A 637 -10.10 -11.76 24.79
CA GLN A 637 -9.09 -11.43 25.79
C GLN A 637 -7.85 -10.91 25.07
N PHE A 638 -7.42 -9.70 25.42
CA PHE A 638 -6.50 -8.92 24.60
C PHE A 638 -5.07 -9.50 24.52
N GLU A 639 -4.55 -10.11 25.58
CA GLU A 639 -3.24 -10.79 25.50
C GLU A 639 -3.29 -11.96 24.52
N ARG A 640 -4.35 -12.79 24.59
CA ARG A 640 -4.58 -13.90 23.65
C ARG A 640 -4.80 -13.42 22.22
N GLN A 641 -5.43 -12.25 22.06
CA GLN A 641 -5.57 -11.57 20.78
C GLN A 641 -4.20 -11.21 20.19
N ILE A 642 -3.34 -10.54 20.96
CA ILE A 642 -1.99 -10.18 20.51
C ILE A 642 -1.11 -11.41 20.24
N GLU A 643 -1.21 -12.47 21.07
CA GLU A 643 -0.51 -13.74 20.83
C GLU A 643 -0.91 -14.38 19.48
N THR A 644 -2.17 -14.24 19.10
CA THR A 644 -2.72 -14.79 17.85
C THR A 644 -2.29 -13.98 16.62
N LEU A 645 -2.14 -12.66 16.77
CA LEU A 645 -1.75 -11.73 15.70
C LEU A 645 -0.22 -11.71 15.47
N PRO A 646 0.26 -11.08 14.38
CA PRO A 646 1.67 -10.77 14.18
C PRO A 646 2.17 -9.79 15.26
N SER A 647 2.67 -10.33 16.37
CA SER A 647 3.23 -9.55 17.47
C SER A 647 4.70 -9.21 17.23
N TYR A 648 5.17 -8.14 17.87
CA TYR A 648 6.59 -7.80 18.01
C TYR A 648 7.41 -9.03 18.42
N ARG A 649 6.95 -9.79 19.43
CA ARG A 649 7.61 -11.01 19.88
C ARG A 649 7.76 -12.04 18.76
N ARG A 650 6.69 -12.36 18.03
CA ARG A 650 6.72 -13.36 16.94
C ARG A 650 7.58 -12.90 15.75
N ILE A 651 7.55 -11.60 15.43
CA ILE A 651 8.40 -11.02 14.38
C ILE A 651 9.87 -11.09 14.80
N MET A 652 10.19 -10.72 16.04
CA MET A 652 11.54 -10.81 16.60
C MET A 652 12.06 -12.24 16.60
N GLU A 653 11.26 -13.21 17.05
CA GLU A 653 11.64 -14.64 17.05
C GLU A 653 11.93 -15.15 15.63
N ALA A 654 11.07 -14.83 14.66
CA ALA A 654 11.27 -15.24 13.27
C ALA A 654 12.49 -14.56 12.64
N ALA A 655 12.64 -13.24 12.81
CA ALA A 655 13.74 -12.47 12.25
C ALA A 655 15.08 -12.81 12.89
N ALA A 656 15.14 -12.98 14.22
CA ALA A 656 16.35 -13.37 14.95
C ALA A 656 16.84 -14.75 14.49
N ASP A 657 15.95 -15.74 14.37
CA ASP A 657 16.33 -17.06 13.86
C ASP A 657 16.82 -16.97 12.40
N MET A 658 16.12 -16.20 11.56
CA MET A 658 16.54 -15.94 10.18
C MET A 658 17.83 -15.13 10.06
N LEU A 659 18.27 -14.43 11.10
CA LEU A 659 19.52 -13.66 11.13
C LEU A 659 20.57 -14.33 12.03
N GLU A 660 20.31 -15.55 12.49
CA GLU A 660 21.21 -16.37 13.31
C GLU A 660 21.59 -15.69 14.65
N PHE A 661 20.62 -15.03 15.28
CA PHE A 661 20.72 -14.55 16.66
C PHE A 661 20.09 -15.54 17.64
N ASP A 662 20.76 -15.74 18.78
CA ASP A 662 20.12 -16.24 20.00
C ASP A 662 19.34 -15.10 20.65
N LEU A 663 18.06 -15.33 20.87
CA LEU A 663 17.12 -14.38 21.46
C LEU A 663 16.66 -14.89 22.82
N GLU A 664 16.94 -14.10 23.86
CA GLU A 664 16.42 -14.29 25.21
C GLU A 664 15.54 -13.09 25.59
N TRP A 665 14.49 -13.33 26.38
CA TRP A 665 13.58 -12.28 26.83
C TRP A 665 13.83 -11.98 28.31
N GLU A 666 14.14 -10.73 28.66
CA GLU A 666 14.15 -10.29 30.06
C GLU A 666 12.70 -10.18 30.56
N ILE A 667 12.36 -11.00 31.56
CA ILE A 667 11.06 -10.90 32.24
C ILE A 667 11.18 -9.84 33.33
N GLU A 668 10.54 -8.68 33.15
CA GLU A 668 10.41 -7.71 34.23
C GLU A 668 9.70 -8.33 35.44
N GLN A 669 10.30 -8.17 36.62
CA GLN A 669 9.64 -8.50 37.89
C GLN A 669 8.55 -7.47 38.15
N ALA A 670 7.41 -7.92 38.70
CA ALA A 670 6.29 -7.04 39.03
C ALA A 670 6.76 -5.84 39.87
N GLU A 671 6.56 -4.63 39.35
CA GLU A 671 6.88 -3.41 40.07
C GLU A 671 6.12 -3.37 41.40
N THR A 672 6.85 -3.28 42.51
CA THR A 672 6.28 -2.90 43.79
C THR A 672 6.10 -1.38 43.80
N GLY A 673 4.94 -0.92 43.32
CA GLY A 673 4.58 0.50 43.25
C GLY A 673 3.08 0.73 43.51
N PRO A 674 2.65 1.99 43.65
CA PRO A 674 1.24 2.34 43.81
C PRO A 674 0.41 1.95 42.58
N ALA A 675 -0.80 1.41 42.80
CA ALA A 675 -1.69 0.95 41.75
C ALA A 675 -2.43 2.13 41.09
N ALA A 676 -2.51 2.14 39.75
CA ALA A 676 -3.22 3.16 39.01
C ALA A 676 -4.68 2.76 38.73
N ILE A 677 -5.63 3.66 39.00
CA ILE A 677 -6.96 3.65 38.38
C ILE A 677 -6.85 4.44 37.08
N ALA A 678 -7.02 3.75 35.96
CA ALA A 678 -6.78 4.29 34.64
C ALA A 678 -8.02 4.95 34.02
N ALA A 679 -7.80 5.86 33.07
CA ALA A 679 -8.85 6.43 32.22
C ALA A 679 -9.47 5.33 31.34
N ILE A 680 -10.80 5.29 31.26
CA ILE A 680 -11.54 4.32 30.46
C ILE A 680 -12.38 5.02 29.40
N GLY A 681 -12.41 4.44 28.20
CA GLY A 681 -13.30 4.86 27.12
C GLY A 681 -14.67 4.17 27.19
N SER A 682 -15.60 4.66 26.36
CA SER A 682 -16.91 4.06 26.12
C SER A 682 -16.88 2.88 25.13
N GLY A 683 -15.78 2.70 24.40
CA GLY A 683 -15.56 1.56 23.50
C GLY A 683 -14.25 1.65 22.71
N PRO A 684 -14.01 0.74 21.75
CA PRO A 684 -12.74 0.64 21.01
C PRO A 684 -12.45 1.83 20.07
N ALA A 685 -13.41 2.74 19.90
CA ALA A 685 -13.23 3.96 19.13
C ALA A 685 -12.51 5.07 19.92
N ASP A 686 -12.44 4.96 21.25
CA ASP A 686 -11.87 5.99 22.11
C ASP A 686 -10.36 5.78 22.29
N ASP A 687 -9.56 6.72 21.80
CA ASP A 687 -8.11 6.77 22.05
C ASP A 687 -7.75 7.76 23.18
N GLU A 688 -8.57 8.79 23.39
CA GLU A 688 -8.47 9.76 24.48
C GLU A 688 -9.86 10.03 25.07
N VAL A 689 -9.89 10.41 26.34
CA VAL A 689 -11.10 10.88 27.05
C VAL A 689 -10.82 12.21 27.74
N GLU A 690 -11.84 13.08 27.82
CA GLU A 690 -11.75 14.35 28.53
C GLU A 690 -12.24 14.18 29.96
N ILE A 691 -11.50 14.67 30.94
CA ILE A 691 -11.91 14.55 32.34
C ILE A 691 -13.01 15.57 32.63
N VAL A 692 -14.22 15.11 32.90
CA VAL A 692 -15.34 16.00 33.26
C VAL A 692 -15.22 16.38 34.72
N GLU A 693 -15.04 15.39 35.60
CA GLU A 693 -15.02 15.57 37.04
C GLU A 693 -14.11 14.55 37.73
N LEU A 694 -13.39 15.01 38.76
CA LEU A 694 -12.61 14.16 39.67
C LEU A 694 -13.29 14.21 41.03
N LEU A 695 -13.69 13.04 41.55
CA LEU A 695 -14.51 12.93 42.75
C LEU A 695 -13.70 12.59 44.01
N VAL A 696 -12.39 12.40 43.88
CA VAL A 696 -11.46 12.05 44.96
C VAL A 696 -10.22 12.93 44.96
N ARG A 697 -9.56 13.04 46.12
CA ARG A 697 -8.36 13.85 46.32
C ARG A 697 -7.25 13.04 47.00
N PRO A 698 -5.97 13.44 46.86
CA PRO A 698 -4.88 12.84 47.64
C PRO A 698 -5.19 12.83 49.14
N GLY A 699 -5.09 11.66 49.76
CA GLY A 699 -5.42 11.41 51.17
C GLY A 699 -6.73 10.65 51.39
N ASP A 700 -7.64 10.64 50.41
CA ASP A 700 -8.92 9.94 50.50
C ASP A 700 -8.75 8.42 50.44
N THR A 701 -9.64 7.67 51.09
CA THR A 701 -9.67 6.20 51.02
C THR A 701 -10.79 5.77 50.08
N VAL A 702 -10.48 4.97 49.08
CA VAL A 702 -11.44 4.43 48.11
C VAL A 702 -11.57 2.92 48.26
N LYS A 703 -12.76 2.38 47.99
CA LYS A 703 -13.04 0.95 47.88
C LYS A 703 -13.35 0.59 46.44
N VAL A 704 -13.07 -0.66 46.06
CA VAL A 704 -13.45 -1.18 44.75
C VAL A 704 -14.95 -0.93 44.47
N GLY A 705 -15.25 -0.31 43.33
CA GLY A 705 -16.60 0.06 42.90
C GLY A 705 -17.04 1.49 43.26
N ASP A 706 -16.30 2.20 44.11
CA ASP A 706 -16.59 3.62 44.40
C ASP A 706 -16.37 4.44 43.13
N LEU A 707 -17.28 5.38 42.83
CA LEU A 707 -17.12 6.31 41.73
C LEU A 707 -16.02 7.33 42.06
N VAL A 708 -15.00 7.44 41.21
CA VAL A 708 -13.81 8.26 41.48
C VAL A 708 -13.58 9.36 40.46
N ALA A 709 -14.09 9.22 39.24
CA ALA A 709 -14.07 10.26 38.21
C ALA A 709 -15.21 10.06 37.22
N VAL A 710 -15.54 11.10 36.47
CA VAL A 710 -16.41 11.06 35.29
C VAL A 710 -15.59 11.58 34.12
N VAL A 711 -15.56 10.83 33.02
CA VAL A 711 -14.83 11.20 31.81
C VAL A 711 -15.77 11.24 30.60
N GLU A 712 -15.60 12.22 29.72
CA GLU A 712 -16.33 12.34 28.46
C GLU A 712 -15.56 11.55 27.39
N ALA A 713 -16.16 10.46 26.92
CA ALA A 713 -15.68 9.69 25.78
C ALA A 713 -16.46 10.06 24.50
N THR A 714 -16.07 9.52 23.34
CA THR A 714 -16.65 9.91 22.05
C THR A 714 -18.16 9.64 21.96
N LYS A 715 -18.68 8.63 22.68
CA LYS A 715 -20.09 8.22 22.61
C LYS A 715 -20.94 8.68 23.79
N ALA A 716 -20.34 8.80 24.96
CA ALA A 716 -21.04 9.12 26.21
C ALA A 716 -20.05 9.51 27.30
N ALA A 717 -20.56 10.17 28.34
CA ALA A 717 -19.87 10.24 29.63
C ALA A 717 -19.77 8.84 30.25
N VAL A 718 -18.61 8.52 30.80
CA VAL A 718 -18.27 7.25 31.42
C VAL A 718 -17.89 7.48 32.88
N ASP A 719 -18.59 6.76 33.75
CA ASP A 719 -18.33 6.71 35.17
C ASP A 719 -17.11 5.83 35.45
N VAL A 720 -16.03 6.41 35.95
CA VAL A 720 -14.81 5.70 36.34
C VAL A 720 -14.91 5.29 37.79
N GLN A 721 -14.91 3.99 38.04
CA GLN A 721 -14.94 3.41 39.38
C GLN A 721 -13.56 2.92 39.82
N ALA A 722 -13.28 2.96 41.13
CA ALA A 722 -12.07 2.43 41.71
C ALA A 722 -11.96 0.92 41.44
N THR A 723 -10.85 0.50 40.86
CA THR A 723 -10.55 -0.92 40.57
C THR A 723 -9.77 -1.58 41.71
N VAL A 724 -9.22 -0.78 42.63
CA VAL A 724 -8.44 -1.20 43.79
C VAL A 724 -8.89 -0.43 45.03
N SER A 725 -8.89 -1.10 46.19
CA SER A 725 -9.09 -0.46 47.49
C SER A 725 -7.74 0.04 48.01
N GLY A 726 -7.74 1.22 48.63
CA GLY A 726 -6.55 1.77 49.26
C GLY A 726 -6.63 3.28 49.45
N LYS A 727 -5.49 3.89 49.76
CA LYS A 727 -5.40 5.33 49.98
C LYS A 727 -4.92 6.03 48.71
N VAL A 728 -5.67 7.03 48.24
CA VAL A 728 -5.27 7.86 47.11
C VAL A 728 -4.02 8.65 47.49
N ILE A 729 -2.93 8.45 46.75
CA ILE A 729 -1.66 9.16 46.98
C ILE A 729 -1.46 10.32 46.01
N ALA A 730 -2.02 10.24 44.80
CA ALA A 730 -1.93 11.29 43.81
C ALA A 730 -3.08 11.22 42.79
N VAL A 731 -3.44 12.38 42.25
CA VAL A 731 -4.36 12.52 41.12
C VAL A 731 -3.59 13.33 40.07
N PRO A 732 -2.84 12.69 39.16
CA PRO A 732 -1.88 13.36 38.26
C PRO A 732 -2.52 14.13 37.09
N VAL A 733 -3.83 14.36 37.14
CA VAL A 733 -4.62 14.91 36.04
C VAL A 733 -5.59 15.98 36.56
N GLU A 734 -6.00 16.90 35.68
CA GLU A 734 -6.88 18.02 36.01
C GLU A 734 -8.23 17.93 35.26
N PRO A 735 -9.31 18.51 35.80
CA PRO A 735 -10.58 18.63 35.07
C PRO A 735 -10.39 19.37 33.73
N ARG A 736 -11.11 18.94 32.69
CA ARG A 736 -11.02 19.35 31.27
C ARG A 736 -9.71 18.95 30.56
N GLN A 737 -8.82 18.22 31.22
CA GLN A 737 -7.66 17.65 30.55
C GLN A 737 -8.09 16.45 29.71
N LYS A 738 -7.60 16.37 28.48
CA LYS A 738 -7.69 15.16 27.65
C LYS A 738 -6.53 14.24 27.95
N VAL A 739 -6.81 12.97 28.21
CA VAL A 739 -5.81 11.96 28.51
C VAL A 739 -6.07 10.70 27.67
N PRO A 740 -5.02 9.96 27.27
CA PRO A 740 -5.18 8.69 26.58
C PRO A 740 -5.97 7.69 27.42
N VAL A 741 -6.80 6.87 26.77
CA VAL A 741 -7.42 5.71 27.44
C VAL A 741 -6.28 4.79 27.95
N GLY A 742 -6.36 4.40 29.23
CA GLY A 742 -5.30 3.67 29.93
C GLY A 742 -4.33 4.55 30.73
N ALA A 743 -4.34 5.87 30.57
CA ALA A 743 -3.49 6.77 31.36
C ALA A 743 -3.91 6.76 32.85
N PRO A 744 -2.97 6.88 33.80
CA PRO A 744 -3.29 6.90 35.22
C PRO A 744 -4.08 8.17 35.58
N LEU A 745 -5.35 8.01 36.00
CA LEU A 745 -6.15 9.11 36.53
C LEU A 745 -5.87 9.34 38.01
N ILE A 746 -5.73 8.25 38.77
CA ILE A 746 -5.57 8.25 40.23
C ILE A 746 -4.55 7.18 40.60
N LEU A 747 -3.57 7.53 41.43
CA LEU A 747 -2.62 6.59 42.01
C LEU A 747 -3.04 6.26 43.44
N VAL A 748 -3.13 4.98 43.75
CA VAL A 748 -3.60 4.43 45.03
C VAL A 748 -2.50 3.58 45.64
N GLU A 749 -2.15 3.86 46.90
CA GLU A 749 -1.42 2.91 47.73
C GLU A 749 -2.39 1.78 48.10
N ALA A 750 -2.36 0.72 47.29
CA ALA A 750 -3.33 -0.36 47.34
C ALA A 750 -3.07 -1.31 48.51
N ASP A 751 -4.15 -1.86 49.07
CA ASP A 751 -4.04 -2.90 50.10
C ASP A 751 -3.26 -4.12 49.56
N PRO A 752 -2.43 -4.82 50.37
CA PRO A 752 -1.61 -5.95 49.92
C PRO A 752 -2.41 -7.10 49.27
N ALA A 753 -3.70 -7.24 49.60
CA ALA A 753 -4.60 -8.23 49.00
C ALA A 753 -5.12 -7.80 47.61
N ALA A 754 -5.15 -6.50 47.30
CA ALA A 754 -5.64 -5.94 46.04
C ALA A 754 -4.58 -5.97 44.92
N LEU A 755 -3.28 -5.97 45.27
CA LEU A 755 -2.14 -6.03 44.33
C LEU A 755 -1.96 -7.40 43.60
N ARG A 756 -2.77 -8.41 43.95
CA ARG A 756 -2.67 -9.77 43.36
C ARG A 756 -3.55 -10.00 42.13
N ARG A 757 -4.30 -9.00 41.66
CA ARG A 757 -5.20 -9.17 40.50
C ARG A 757 -4.51 -8.83 39.17
N PRO A 758 -4.81 -9.58 38.09
CA PRO A 758 -4.24 -9.31 36.77
C PRO A 758 -4.67 -7.92 36.28
N VAL A 759 -3.70 -7.14 35.82
CA VAL A 759 -3.92 -5.84 35.16
C VAL A 759 -4.58 -6.10 33.81
N THR A 760 -5.57 -5.27 33.44
CA THR A 760 -6.16 -5.36 32.10
C THR A 760 -5.14 -4.83 31.09
N VAL A 761 -4.62 -5.71 30.25
CA VAL A 761 -3.69 -5.34 29.17
C VAL A 761 -4.47 -4.70 28.04
N THR A 762 -4.08 -3.50 27.63
CA THR A 762 -4.72 -2.71 26.56
C THR A 762 -3.78 -2.37 25.41
N ALA A 763 -2.48 -2.65 25.57
CA ALA A 763 -1.45 -2.52 24.56
C ALA A 763 -0.56 -3.76 24.55
N GLU A 764 0.03 -4.06 23.38
CA GLU A 764 0.98 -5.16 23.26
C GLU A 764 2.14 -4.98 24.25
N ARG A 765 2.48 -6.04 24.97
CA ARG A 765 3.62 -6.07 25.88
C ARG A 765 4.92 -6.17 25.08
N ILE A 766 5.78 -5.16 25.20
CA ILE A 766 7.09 -5.11 24.53
C ILE A 766 8.18 -5.49 25.53
N ASP A 767 8.47 -6.79 25.63
CA ASP A 767 9.56 -7.29 26.47
C ASP A 767 10.93 -6.86 25.92
N LYS A 768 11.91 -6.67 26.83
CA LYS A 768 13.27 -6.37 26.42
C LYS A 768 13.94 -7.64 25.88
N ALA A 769 14.32 -7.57 24.60
CA ALA A 769 15.05 -8.63 23.92
C ALA A 769 16.56 -8.52 24.19
N VAL A 770 17.17 -9.63 24.59
CA VAL A 770 18.62 -9.81 24.69
C VAL A 770 19.06 -10.66 23.50
N LEU A 771 19.82 -10.04 22.60
CA LEU A 771 20.27 -10.66 21.36
C LEU A 771 21.76 -10.96 21.43
N LYS A 772 22.15 -12.19 21.09
CA LYS A 772 23.55 -12.59 20.90
C LYS A 772 23.68 -13.23 19.52
N ARG A 773 24.47 -12.65 18.62
CA ARG A 773 24.69 -13.27 17.31
C ARG A 773 25.44 -14.59 17.51
N ARG A 774 24.93 -15.68 16.95
CA ARG A 774 25.57 -17.01 17.06
C ARG A 774 26.95 -16.93 16.41
N SER A 775 28.00 -17.26 17.15
CA SER A 775 29.33 -17.43 16.56
C SER A 775 29.45 -18.85 16.01
N PHE A 776 29.39 -19.01 14.70
CA PHE A 776 29.82 -20.24 14.04
C PHE A 776 31.02 -19.97 13.15
N ALA A 777 31.90 -20.98 13.06
CA ALA A 777 33.01 -21.00 12.12
C ALA A 777 32.48 -20.66 10.72
N ALA A 778 33.15 -19.70 10.07
CA ALA A 778 32.74 -19.15 8.78
C ALA A 778 32.25 -20.25 7.82
N ALA A 779 31.01 -20.12 7.34
CA ALA A 779 30.58 -20.88 6.19
C ALA A 779 31.56 -20.62 5.05
N PRO A 780 31.98 -21.65 4.29
CA PRO A 780 32.97 -21.48 3.24
C PRO A 780 32.43 -20.46 2.24
N ALA A 781 33.19 -19.39 2.05
CA ALA A 781 32.93 -18.41 1.01
C ALA A 781 32.70 -19.16 -0.32
N VAL A 782 31.65 -18.77 -1.03
CA VAL A 782 31.41 -19.18 -2.41
C VAL A 782 32.71 -18.97 -3.18
N GLY A 783 33.20 -20.05 -3.79
CA GLY A 783 34.59 -20.18 -4.22
C GLY A 783 35.09 -19.02 -5.09
N GLY A 784 36.27 -18.49 -4.74
CA GLY A 784 36.95 -17.47 -5.53
C GLY A 784 38.38 -17.22 -5.07
N ARG A 785 39.33 -18.00 -5.64
CA ARG A 785 40.81 -17.84 -5.69
C ARG A 785 41.57 -17.59 -4.36
N ALA A 786 42.79 -18.12 -4.28
CA ALA A 786 43.68 -17.94 -3.13
C ALA A 786 43.93 -16.45 -2.84
N ALA A 787 43.67 -16.01 -1.61
CA ALA A 787 43.83 -14.63 -1.19
C ALA A 787 45.30 -14.19 -1.30
N VAL A 788 45.58 -13.18 -2.13
CA VAL A 788 46.89 -12.52 -2.19
C VAL A 788 46.96 -11.53 -1.03
N THR A 789 47.95 -11.69 -0.14
CA THR A 789 48.21 -10.70 0.90
C THR A 789 48.78 -9.44 0.25
N VAL A 790 48.15 -8.28 0.45
CA VAL A 790 48.58 -6.99 -0.10
C VAL A 790 49.08 -6.09 1.03
N GLY A 791 50.12 -5.30 0.76
CA GLY A 791 50.69 -4.37 1.72
C GLY A 791 51.26 -3.10 1.10
N VAL A 792 51.58 -2.14 1.98
CA VAL A 792 52.22 -0.87 1.62
C VAL A 792 53.73 -1.01 1.85
N ALA A 793 54.52 -1.01 0.78
CA ALA A 793 55.98 -1.18 0.81
C ALA A 793 56.76 0.10 1.14
N GLY A 794 56.17 1.27 0.88
CA GLY A 794 56.78 2.55 1.18
C GLY A 794 55.72 3.63 1.30
N ILE A 795 55.97 4.63 2.15
CA ILE A 795 55.08 5.77 2.36
C ILE A 795 55.89 7.04 2.64
N THR A 796 55.63 8.10 1.89
CA THR A 796 56.28 9.41 2.07
C THR A 796 55.26 10.54 2.05
N GLY A 797 55.63 11.68 2.63
CA GLY A 797 54.73 12.81 2.78
C GLY A 797 55.46 14.15 2.65
N VAL A 798 54.73 15.15 2.16
CA VAL A 798 55.14 16.54 2.02
C VAL A 798 53.99 17.41 2.55
N SER A 799 54.31 18.41 3.37
CA SER A 799 53.32 19.38 3.88
C SER A 799 53.55 20.75 3.27
N GLY A 800 52.53 21.62 3.25
CA GLY A 800 52.68 23.01 2.82
C GLY A 800 53.83 23.72 3.55
N GLY A 801 54.58 24.55 2.85
CA GLY A 801 55.85 25.10 3.33
C GLY A 801 55.73 26.04 4.55
N ARG A 802 54.59 26.69 4.74
CA ARG A 802 54.36 27.68 5.81
C ARG A 802 53.79 27.02 7.06
N LYS A 803 54.44 27.24 8.21
CA LYS A 803 53.87 26.90 9.52
C LYS A 803 53.06 28.10 10.02
N ILE A 804 51.79 27.88 10.34
CA ILE A 804 50.86 28.91 10.82
C ILE A 804 50.49 28.57 12.26
N HIS A 805 50.93 29.39 13.21
CA HIS A 805 50.52 29.28 14.60
C HIS A 805 49.12 29.89 14.79
N ASN A 806 48.39 29.49 15.84
CA ASN A 806 47.10 30.12 16.17
C ASN A 806 47.21 31.64 16.32
N SER A 807 48.35 32.14 16.82
CA SER A 807 48.66 33.57 16.97
C SER A 807 48.86 34.32 15.66
N ASP A 808 48.97 33.63 14.53
CA ASP A 808 49.21 34.23 13.21
C ASP A 808 47.90 34.45 12.43
N LEU A 809 46.79 33.86 12.88
CA LEU A 809 45.48 34.02 12.27
C LEU A 809 44.89 35.40 12.63
N ARG A 810 44.24 36.04 11.67
CA ARG A 810 43.74 37.44 11.76
C ARG A 810 42.30 37.56 11.27
N GLY A 811 41.41 36.70 11.75
CA GLY A 811 39.98 36.75 11.41
C GLY A 811 39.18 37.72 12.29
N ASN A 812 38.08 38.26 11.75
CA ASN A 812 37.16 39.11 12.50
C ASN A 812 36.20 38.29 13.39
N TRP A 813 36.77 37.58 14.37
CA TRP A 813 36.03 36.69 15.26
C TRP A 813 35.73 37.41 16.57
N GLN A 814 34.61 38.14 16.61
CA GLN A 814 34.24 39.12 17.66
C GLN A 814 34.47 38.70 19.13
N THR A 815 34.56 37.40 19.44
CA THR A 815 34.66 36.87 20.82
C THR A 815 35.65 35.72 21.01
N ARG A 816 36.50 35.38 20.02
CA ARG A 816 37.37 34.17 20.08
C ARG A 816 38.84 34.46 19.85
N ASP A 817 39.71 33.79 20.60
CA ASP A 817 41.17 33.96 20.53
C ASP A 817 41.96 32.66 20.18
N ALA A 818 43.29 32.74 20.21
CA ALA A 818 44.17 31.62 19.91
C ALA A 818 44.05 30.44 20.91
N ALA A 819 43.66 30.70 22.16
CA ALA A 819 43.42 29.68 23.17
C ALA A 819 42.09 28.94 22.92
N ASP A 820 41.07 29.65 22.43
CA ASP A 820 39.80 29.03 22.02
C ASP A 820 39.97 28.04 20.87
N ILE A 821 40.89 28.30 19.93
CA ILE A 821 41.21 27.35 18.85
C ILE A 821 41.74 26.03 19.42
N VAL A 822 42.70 26.08 20.35
CA VAL A 822 43.23 24.86 21.00
C VAL A 822 42.12 24.15 21.77
N LYS A 823 41.31 24.89 22.53
CA LYS A 823 40.21 24.32 23.32
C LYS A 823 39.14 23.62 22.47
N LEU A 824 38.78 24.20 21.33
CA LEU A 824 37.70 23.70 20.48
C LEU A 824 38.15 22.64 19.49
N THR A 825 39.40 22.71 19.04
CA THR A 825 39.91 21.88 17.92
C THR A 825 41.10 21.00 18.29
N GLY A 826 41.84 21.35 19.35
CA GLY A 826 43.11 20.74 19.74
C GLY A 826 44.30 21.10 18.85
N ILE A 827 44.14 22.04 17.91
CA ILE A 827 45.20 22.42 16.97
C ILE A 827 46.01 23.60 17.51
N GLU A 828 47.33 23.45 17.55
CA GLU A 828 48.30 24.47 17.98
C GLU A 828 48.94 25.19 16.77
N SER A 829 49.18 24.45 15.69
CA SER A 829 49.66 24.99 14.41
C SER A 829 49.14 24.17 13.22
N ARG A 830 49.13 24.78 12.04
CA ARG A 830 48.88 24.08 10.76
C ARG A 830 49.90 24.38 9.67
N ARG A 831 49.91 23.57 8.63
CA ARG A 831 50.80 23.69 7.45
C ARG A 831 50.01 24.23 6.27
N TRP A 832 50.36 25.42 5.79
CA TRP A 832 49.76 26.03 4.59
C TRP A 832 50.79 26.13 3.47
N VAL A 833 50.34 26.12 2.23
CA VAL A 833 51.20 26.28 1.06
C VAL A 833 51.92 27.64 1.01
N LEU A 834 53.17 27.63 0.54
CA LEU A 834 53.88 28.84 0.11
C LEU A 834 53.27 29.38 -1.20
N PRO A 835 53.42 30.68 -1.51
CA PRO A 835 53.11 31.18 -2.85
C PRO A 835 53.84 30.36 -3.92
N GLY A 836 53.09 29.74 -4.83
CA GLY A 836 53.61 28.88 -5.90
C GLY A 836 53.60 27.37 -5.60
N GLU A 837 53.37 26.95 -4.36
CA GLU A 837 53.05 25.55 -4.05
C GLU A 837 51.60 25.25 -4.46
N THR A 838 51.41 24.15 -5.16
CA THR A 838 50.13 23.70 -5.73
C THR A 838 49.88 22.25 -5.36
N VAL A 839 48.64 21.78 -5.57
CA VAL A 839 48.28 20.36 -5.40
C VAL A 839 49.19 19.45 -6.25
N LEU A 840 49.51 19.86 -7.49
CA LEU A 840 50.45 19.14 -8.34
C LEU A 840 51.88 19.13 -7.77
N SER A 841 52.41 20.27 -7.32
CA SER A 841 53.80 20.34 -6.87
C SER A 841 54.02 19.52 -5.59
N LEU A 842 53.06 19.54 -4.65
CA LEU A 842 53.12 18.73 -3.44
C LEU A 842 53.04 17.23 -3.77
N ALA A 843 52.08 16.82 -4.60
CA ALA A 843 51.93 15.42 -5.02
C ALA A 843 53.16 14.91 -5.78
N THR A 844 53.72 15.73 -6.67
CA THR A 844 54.95 15.41 -7.42
C THR A 844 56.14 15.25 -6.48
N ALA A 845 56.29 16.14 -5.49
CA ALA A 845 57.37 16.05 -4.52
C ALA A 845 57.27 14.77 -3.66
N ALA A 846 56.06 14.41 -3.21
CA ALA A 846 55.83 13.16 -2.47
C ALA A 846 56.11 11.92 -3.35
N ALA A 847 55.62 11.92 -4.59
CA ALA A 847 55.85 10.83 -5.53
C ALA A 847 57.35 10.64 -5.85
N ARG A 848 58.07 11.72 -6.17
CA ARG A 848 59.53 11.67 -6.43
C ARG A 848 60.28 11.14 -5.22
N ARG A 849 59.97 11.66 -4.03
CA ARG A 849 60.61 11.20 -2.79
C ARG A 849 60.39 9.71 -2.56
N LEU A 850 59.17 9.20 -2.75
CA LEU A 850 58.90 7.77 -2.62
C LEU A 850 59.65 6.94 -3.68
N LEU A 851 59.61 7.36 -4.94
CA LEU A 851 60.28 6.65 -6.04
C LEU A 851 61.80 6.60 -5.80
N ASP A 852 62.41 7.72 -5.40
CA ASP A 852 63.83 7.81 -5.06
C ASP A 852 64.17 6.91 -3.85
N GLU A 853 63.37 6.97 -2.76
CA GLU A 853 63.58 6.14 -1.56
C GLU A 853 63.40 4.64 -1.85
N GLN A 854 62.55 4.28 -2.80
CA GLN A 854 62.28 2.88 -3.20
C GLN A 854 63.15 2.39 -4.36
N LEU A 855 64.03 3.26 -4.89
CA LEU A 855 64.87 3.01 -6.08
C LEU A 855 64.03 2.54 -7.28
N LEU A 856 62.92 3.24 -7.54
CA LEU A 856 61.99 2.98 -8.64
C LEU A 856 61.90 4.19 -9.57
N SER A 857 61.58 3.92 -10.83
CA SER A 857 61.11 4.93 -11.78
C SER A 857 59.61 4.83 -11.95
N ILE A 858 59.00 5.85 -12.57
CA ILE A 858 57.57 5.79 -12.92
C ILE A 858 57.25 4.66 -13.93
N GLY A 859 58.24 4.19 -14.70
CA GLY A 859 58.10 3.05 -15.60
C GLY A 859 57.95 1.71 -14.89
N ASP A 860 58.23 1.65 -13.59
CA ASP A 860 58.07 0.45 -12.76
C ASP A 860 56.70 0.37 -12.06
N ILE A 861 55.82 1.35 -12.31
CA ILE A 861 54.48 1.50 -11.74
C ILE A 861 53.43 1.17 -12.79
N ASP A 862 52.49 0.29 -12.45
CA ASP A 862 51.44 -0.17 -13.36
C ASP A 862 50.17 0.70 -13.30
N LEU A 863 49.92 1.30 -12.13
CA LEU A 863 48.73 2.11 -11.87
C LEU A 863 49.03 3.25 -10.90
N VAL A 864 48.57 4.46 -11.22
CA VAL A 864 48.57 5.62 -10.32
C VAL A 864 47.13 5.99 -9.95
N ILE A 865 46.81 5.98 -8.65
CA ILE A 865 45.52 6.43 -8.11
C ILE A 865 45.77 7.67 -7.27
N ALA A 866 45.15 8.81 -7.58
CA ALA A 866 45.24 9.99 -6.74
C ALA A 866 43.92 10.31 -6.04
N ALA A 867 43.91 10.26 -4.71
CA ALA A 867 42.79 10.71 -3.89
C ALA A 867 42.92 12.21 -3.60
N THR A 868 42.03 13.02 -4.17
CA THR A 868 42.01 14.47 -3.94
C THR A 868 40.59 15.03 -4.04
N GLY A 869 40.23 15.89 -3.08
CA GLY A 869 39.02 16.72 -3.14
C GLY A 869 39.27 18.13 -3.70
N THR A 870 40.53 18.50 -3.95
CA THR A 870 40.94 19.86 -4.33
C THR A 870 41.83 19.90 -5.59
N PRO A 871 41.44 19.24 -6.70
CA PRO A 871 42.21 19.35 -7.92
C PRO A 871 42.17 20.78 -8.47
N ASP A 872 43.32 21.29 -8.91
CA ASP A 872 43.47 22.60 -9.56
C ASP A 872 42.90 22.62 -10.99
N VAL A 873 42.83 21.45 -11.64
CA VAL A 873 42.17 21.24 -12.93
C VAL A 873 41.39 19.93 -12.91
N VAL A 874 40.21 19.91 -13.56
CA VAL A 874 39.37 18.70 -13.63
C VAL A 874 39.95 17.66 -14.59
N THR A 875 40.56 18.12 -15.69
CA THR A 875 41.22 17.27 -16.68
C THR A 875 42.43 17.99 -17.27
N PRO A 876 43.57 17.31 -17.47
CA PRO A 876 43.87 15.94 -17.06
C PRO A 876 43.94 15.77 -15.54
N SER A 877 43.64 14.57 -15.06
CA SER A 877 43.64 14.22 -13.62
C SER A 877 44.99 14.50 -12.95
N LEU A 878 44.99 14.72 -11.64
CA LEU A 878 46.19 14.89 -10.83
C LEU A 878 47.13 13.69 -10.99
N ALA A 879 46.60 12.46 -10.97
CA ALA A 879 47.36 11.24 -11.20
C ALA A 879 48.14 11.26 -12.53
N CYS A 880 47.47 11.65 -13.64
CA CYS A 880 48.11 11.76 -14.95
C CYS A 880 49.22 12.82 -14.96
N ARG A 881 48.96 13.97 -14.33
CA ARG A 881 49.93 15.08 -14.28
C ARG A 881 51.13 14.76 -13.41
N VAL A 882 50.94 14.04 -12.31
CA VAL A 882 52.05 13.57 -11.48
C VAL A 882 52.88 12.55 -12.24
N ALA A 883 52.26 11.56 -12.89
CA ALA A 883 52.98 10.56 -13.70
C ALA A 883 53.84 11.23 -14.80
N ASP A 884 53.30 12.23 -15.50
CA ASP A 884 54.04 13.03 -16.47
C ASP A 884 55.19 13.80 -15.80
N ALA A 885 54.92 14.50 -14.69
CA ALA A 885 55.90 15.34 -13.99
C ALA A 885 57.06 14.56 -13.36
N VAL A 886 56.91 13.26 -13.07
CA VAL A 886 57.99 12.41 -12.54
C VAL A 886 58.68 11.56 -13.62
N THR A 887 58.25 11.65 -14.87
CA THR A 887 58.87 10.95 -16.00
C THR A 887 60.21 11.58 -16.36
N THR A 888 61.28 10.77 -16.43
CA THR A 888 62.64 11.24 -16.75
C THR A 888 62.97 11.21 -18.25
N SER A 889 62.27 10.39 -19.04
CA SER A 889 62.40 10.37 -20.51
C SER A 889 61.14 9.77 -21.17
N GLY A 890 60.69 10.38 -22.28
CA GLY A 890 59.48 9.93 -23.00
C GLY A 890 58.17 10.30 -22.30
N ARG A 891 57.07 9.62 -22.65
CA ARG A 891 55.78 9.69 -21.94
C ARG A 891 55.58 8.42 -21.12
N ALA A 892 55.09 8.55 -19.89
CA ALA A 892 54.68 7.40 -19.08
C ALA A 892 53.58 6.60 -19.80
N ASN A 893 53.68 5.28 -19.78
CA ASN A 893 52.70 4.36 -20.36
C ASN A 893 52.12 3.46 -19.26
N LEU A 894 51.15 3.99 -18.52
CA LEU A 894 50.51 3.33 -17.38
C LEU A 894 49.09 3.90 -17.17
N ALA A 895 48.26 3.19 -16.41
CA ALA A 895 46.93 3.68 -16.05
C ALA A 895 47.02 4.73 -14.94
N ALA A 896 46.30 5.85 -15.06
CA ALA A 896 46.30 6.90 -14.04
C ALA A 896 44.92 7.59 -13.94
N TYR A 897 44.38 7.72 -12.73
CA TYR A 897 43.09 8.40 -12.49
C TYR A 897 42.97 8.96 -11.06
N ASP A 898 42.06 9.92 -10.91
CA ASP A 898 41.74 10.51 -9.61
C ASP A 898 40.47 9.87 -9.01
N ILE A 899 40.37 9.90 -7.69
CA ILE A 899 39.17 9.57 -6.95
C ILE A 899 38.85 10.69 -5.96
N ASN A 900 37.57 11.05 -5.84
CA ASN A 900 37.12 12.03 -4.85
C ASN A 900 36.17 11.35 -3.86
N ALA A 901 36.68 11.14 -2.64
CA ALA A 901 35.88 10.72 -1.48
C ALA A 901 36.25 11.58 -0.26
N ALA A 902 36.58 12.86 -0.50
CA ALA A 902 37.03 13.82 0.50
C ALA A 902 38.06 13.20 1.47
N CYS A 903 37.90 13.42 2.79
CA CYS A 903 38.80 12.92 3.82
C CYS A 903 38.94 11.38 3.88
N SER A 904 37.98 10.62 3.31
CA SER A 904 38.05 9.15 3.26
C SER A 904 38.83 8.60 2.06
N GLY A 905 39.26 9.48 1.16
CA GLY A 905 39.89 9.15 -0.12
C GLY A 905 41.07 8.18 -0.04
N TYR A 906 41.94 8.27 0.97
CA TYR A 906 43.08 7.35 1.07
C TYR A 906 42.65 5.88 1.22
N LEU A 907 41.63 5.61 2.04
CA LEU A 907 41.14 4.25 2.25
C LEU A 907 40.36 3.72 1.05
N TYR A 908 39.65 4.59 0.32
CA TYR A 908 39.05 4.25 -0.97
C TYR A 908 40.11 3.92 -2.02
N ALA A 909 41.23 4.64 -2.04
CA ALA A 909 42.35 4.35 -2.94
C ALA A 909 43.04 3.03 -2.58
N LEU A 910 43.23 2.75 -1.28
CA LEU A 910 43.78 1.47 -0.82
C LEU A 910 42.90 0.28 -1.20
N ALA A 911 41.57 0.44 -1.18
CA ALA A 911 40.63 -0.60 -1.61
C ALA A 911 40.81 -0.94 -3.10
N GLN A 912 40.80 0.09 -3.96
CA GLN A 912 41.01 -0.09 -5.40
C GLN A 912 42.41 -0.62 -5.73
N ALA A 913 43.45 -0.15 -5.03
CA ALA A 913 44.81 -0.66 -5.20
C ALA A 913 44.91 -2.14 -4.81
N ARG A 914 44.24 -2.55 -3.72
CA ARG A 914 44.19 -3.95 -3.30
C ARG A 914 43.46 -4.82 -4.32
N ASP A 915 42.32 -4.39 -4.83
CA ASP A 915 41.57 -5.12 -5.85
C ASP A 915 42.41 -5.28 -7.12
N TYR A 916 43.15 -4.24 -7.51
CA TYR A 916 44.06 -4.28 -8.66
C TYR A 916 45.20 -5.28 -8.47
N VAL A 917 45.92 -5.21 -7.33
CA VAL A 917 47.03 -6.12 -7.01
C VAL A 917 46.55 -7.57 -6.81
N SER A 918 45.37 -7.76 -6.22
CA SER A 918 44.79 -9.10 -6.04
C SER A 918 44.52 -9.79 -7.38
N ASN A 919 44.22 -9.02 -8.42
CA ASN A 919 44.06 -9.50 -9.80
C ASN A 919 45.36 -9.50 -10.61
N HIS A 920 46.35 -8.71 -10.21
CA HIS A 920 47.68 -8.60 -10.84
C HIS A 920 48.78 -8.69 -9.77
N PRO A 921 49.14 -9.90 -9.29
CA PRO A 921 50.00 -10.06 -8.10
C PRO A 921 51.42 -9.48 -8.23
N LEU A 922 51.88 -9.22 -9.47
CA LEU A 922 53.18 -8.60 -9.75
C LEU A 922 53.11 -7.08 -9.94
N ALA A 923 51.90 -6.50 -9.90
CA ALA A 923 51.73 -5.08 -10.16
C ALA A 923 52.15 -4.22 -8.97
N ARG A 924 52.66 -3.03 -9.29
CA ARG A 924 52.95 -1.96 -8.34
C ARG A 924 51.98 -0.81 -8.55
N VAL A 925 51.24 -0.45 -7.51
CA VAL A 925 50.27 0.65 -7.54
C VAL A 925 50.80 1.81 -6.71
N LEU A 926 50.88 3.00 -7.31
CA LEU A 926 51.22 4.24 -6.63
C LEU A 926 49.93 4.94 -6.20
N VAL A 927 49.66 4.95 -4.89
CA VAL A 927 48.53 5.69 -4.30
C VAL A 927 49.00 7.05 -3.82
N LEU A 928 48.46 8.11 -4.40
CA LEU A 928 48.74 9.49 -4.05
C LEU A 928 47.56 10.08 -3.25
N THR A 929 47.87 10.96 -2.30
CA THR A 929 46.90 11.91 -1.76
C THR A 929 47.46 13.30 -1.94
N SER A 930 46.62 14.30 -2.21
CA SER A 930 47.06 15.69 -2.16
C SER A 930 45.91 16.64 -1.97
N GLU A 931 46.04 17.51 -0.98
CA GLU A 931 45.01 18.49 -0.62
C GLU A 931 45.65 19.85 -0.41
N VAL A 932 45.13 20.86 -1.12
CA VAL A 932 45.46 22.27 -0.93
C VAL A 932 44.17 23.01 -0.60
N LEU A 933 43.86 23.07 0.69
CA LEU A 933 42.63 23.57 1.27
C LEU A 933 42.76 25.01 1.78
N SER A 934 43.97 25.45 2.16
CA SER A 934 44.17 26.76 2.76
C SER A 934 43.70 27.96 1.91
N PRO A 935 43.79 27.94 0.56
CA PRO A 935 43.23 29.03 -0.25
C PRO A 935 41.68 29.04 -0.30
N LEU A 936 41.03 27.96 0.11
CA LEU A 936 39.57 27.79 0.11
C LEU A 936 38.93 28.17 1.45
N LEU A 937 39.67 28.80 2.36
CA LEU A 937 39.20 29.18 3.69
C LEU A 937 38.76 30.64 3.72
N ASP A 938 37.52 30.90 4.15
CA ASP A 938 37.11 32.25 4.54
C ASP A 938 37.76 32.60 5.88
N GLN A 939 38.71 33.52 5.87
CA GLN A 939 39.44 33.93 7.08
C GLN A 939 38.52 34.54 8.15
N ASN A 940 37.30 34.96 7.81
CA ASN A 940 36.32 35.46 8.77
C ASN A 940 35.39 34.37 9.32
N ASP A 941 35.32 33.18 8.72
CA ASP A 941 34.60 32.04 9.29
C ASP A 941 35.50 31.26 10.24
N PHE A 942 35.28 31.46 11.54
CA PHE A 942 36.03 30.73 12.57
C PHE A 942 35.90 29.21 12.43
N ASN A 943 34.75 28.68 11.98
CA ASN A 943 34.48 27.25 12.02
C ASN A 943 35.37 26.47 11.04
N THR A 944 35.72 27.06 9.89
CA THR A 944 36.53 26.41 8.86
C THR A 944 37.98 26.93 8.81
N ALA A 945 38.21 28.24 9.02
CA ALA A 945 39.52 28.87 8.87
C ALA A 945 40.62 28.31 9.80
N VAL A 946 40.21 27.77 10.95
CA VAL A 946 41.13 27.29 11.97
C VAL A 946 41.47 25.80 11.83
N LEU A 947 40.81 25.07 10.93
CA LEU A 947 40.89 23.61 10.88
C LEU A 947 41.88 23.09 9.84
N PHE A 948 41.76 23.55 8.60
CA PHE A 948 42.37 22.87 7.47
C PHE A 948 43.84 23.23 7.22
N ALA A 949 44.52 22.30 6.58
CA ALA A 949 45.94 22.33 6.27
C ALA A 949 46.21 21.63 4.94
N ASP A 950 47.40 21.85 4.40
CA ASP A 950 47.81 21.37 3.07
C ASP A 950 48.89 20.31 3.19
N ALA A 951 48.70 19.20 2.49
CA ALA A 951 49.68 18.12 2.42
C ALA A 951 49.49 17.24 1.17
N ALA A 952 50.49 16.42 0.90
CA ALA A 952 50.42 15.34 -0.06
C ALA A 952 51.20 14.13 0.45
N THR A 953 50.77 12.93 0.08
CA THR A 953 51.48 11.69 0.37
C THR A 953 51.56 10.79 -0.85
N ALA A 954 52.54 9.89 -0.85
CA ALA A 954 52.66 8.82 -1.82
C ALA A 954 52.90 7.49 -1.09
N SER A 955 52.13 6.47 -1.45
CA SER A 955 52.22 5.10 -0.92
C SER A 955 52.44 4.11 -2.07
N LEU A 956 53.37 3.17 -1.90
CA LEU A 956 53.63 2.07 -2.84
C LEU A 956 52.89 0.81 -2.37
N ILE A 957 51.93 0.33 -3.15
CA ILE A 957 51.11 -0.85 -2.84
C ILE A 957 51.53 -2.01 -3.74
N GLN A 958 51.75 -3.19 -3.15
CA GLN A 958 52.10 -4.41 -3.86
C GLN A 958 51.72 -5.67 -3.06
N ALA A 959 51.88 -6.85 -3.65
CA ALA A 959 51.72 -8.10 -2.93
C ALA A 959 52.80 -8.25 -1.84
N ALA A 960 52.45 -8.82 -0.69
CA ALA A 960 53.33 -8.96 0.48
C ALA A 960 54.50 -9.94 0.24
N ASN A 961 54.37 -10.82 -0.76
CA ASN A 961 55.45 -11.68 -1.25
C ASN A 961 56.21 -11.06 -2.44
N GLY A 962 56.00 -9.76 -2.71
CA GLY A 962 56.74 -9.01 -3.72
C GLY A 962 58.21 -8.80 -3.36
N ASP A 963 58.90 -8.02 -4.18
CA ASP A 963 60.35 -7.77 -4.06
C ASP A 963 60.75 -6.88 -2.87
N ARG A 964 59.79 -6.28 -2.16
CA ARG A 964 60.02 -5.45 -0.98
C ARG A 964 59.06 -5.84 0.14
N SER A 965 59.60 -5.98 1.35
CA SER A 965 58.81 -6.22 2.56
C SER A 965 57.85 -5.05 2.82
N PRO A 966 56.56 -5.30 3.07
CA PRO A 966 55.61 -4.25 3.38
C PRO A 966 55.88 -3.64 4.76
N LEU A 967 55.76 -2.31 4.87
CA LEU A 967 55.70 -1.59 6.15
C LEU A 967 54.52 -2.08 7.00
N PHE A 968 53.40 -2.36 6.33
CA PHE A 968 52.23 -3.04 6.89
C PHE A 968 51.44 -3.71 5.77
N THR A 969 50.83 -4.85 6.09
CA THR A 969 49.78 -5.46 5.26
C THR A 969 48.42 -4.91 5.70
N TYR A 970 47.43 -4.90 4.83
CA TYR A 970 46.09 -4.44 5.22
C TYR A 970 44.99 -5.34 4.65
N ALA A 971 43.90 -5.45 5.41
CA ALA A 971 42.65 -6.10 5.04
C ALA A 971 41.96 -5.41 3.87
N GLN A 972 40.90 -5.99 3.31
CA GLN A 972 40.04 -5.23 2.39
C GLN A 972 39.43 -4.04 3.15
N PRO A 973 39.68 -2.78 2.72
CA PRO A 973 39.02 -1.65 3.37
C PRO A 973 37.50 -1.76 3.22
N THR A 974 36.79 -1.63 4.33
CA THR A 974 35.34 -1.49 4.34
C THR A 974 35.00 -0.05 3.96
N ILE A 975 34.31 0.12 2.83
CA ILE A 975 33.84 1.40 2.31
C ILE A 975 32.32 1.50 2.45
N ALA A 976 31.80 2.66 2.87
CA ALA A 976 30.38 2.90 3.05
C ALA A 976 30.05 4.40 2.97
N GLY A 977 28.77 4.75 2.91
CA GLY A 977 28.34 6.14 2.98
C GLY A 977 26.84 6.30 3.12
N ALA A 978 26.41 7.52 3.48
CA ALA A 978 25.00 7.91 3.53
C ALA A 978 24.80 9.23 2.76
N PRO A 979 24.65 9.18 1.42
CA PRO A 979 24.76 10.34 0.54
C PRO A 979 23.91 11.55 0.97
N GLU A 980 24.48 12.75 0.88
CA GLU A 980 23.81 14.02 1.21
C GLU A 980 24.15 15.12 0.17
N PRO A 981 23.31 16.18 0.02
CA PRO A 981 23.40 17.13 -1.08
C PRO A 981 24.53 18.18 -0.97
N GLY A 982 25.33 18.17 0.10
CA GLY A 982 26.41 19.09 0.40
C GLY A 982 26.12 20.07 1.54
N ASP A 983 25.04 19.87 2.29
CA ASP A 983 24.61 20.74 3.40
C ASP A 983 25.49 20.55 4.64
N LEU A 984 26.06 19.34 4.81
CA LEU A 984 26.85 18.99 5.97
C LEU A 984 28.30 19.51 5.86
N LEU A 985 28.95 19.27 4.72
CA LEU A 985 30.30 19.71 4.40
C LEU A 985 30.46 19.83 2.88
N SER A 986 30.74 21.04 2.40
CA SER A 986 31.00 21.34 0.99
C SER A 986 32.39 21.94 0.81
N VAL A 987 33.15 21.40 -0.16
CA VAL A 987 34.47 21.87 -0.56
C VAL A 987 34.39 22.33 -2.02
N PRO A 988 34.36 23.65 -2.29
CA PRO A 988 34.25 24.17 -3.66
C PRO A 988 35.59 24.12 -4.40
N ARG A 989 35.56 24.29 -5.72
CA ARG A 989 36.80 24.48 -6.51
C ARG A 989 37.42 25.84 -6.22
N ALA A 990 38.72 25.95 -6.47
CA ALA A 990 39.44 27.20 -6.35
C ALA A 990 38.78 28.29 -7.23
N GLY A 991 38.38 29.40 -6.59
CA GLY A 991 37.70 30.51 -7.24
C GLY A 991 36.16 30.44 -7.26
N GLU A 992 35.56 29.33 -6.83
CA GLU A 992 34.08 29.15 -6.81
C GLU A 992 33.43 29.45 -5.45
N GLY A 993 34.23 29.58 -4.39
CA GLY A 993 33.73 29.90 -3.05
C GLY A 993 34.70 29.48 -1.95
N TYR A 994 34.19 29.43 -0.73
CA TYR A 994 34.90 28.95 0.46
C TYR A 994 34.28 27.65 0.98
N ILE A 995 35.06 26.86 1.72
CA ILE A 995 34.58 25.65 2.39
C ILE A 995 33.46 26.03 3.35
N GLN A 996 32.37 25.26 3.34
CA GLN A 996 31.22 25.42 4.25
C GLN A 996 30.98 24.13 5.02
N MET A 997 30.65 24.23 6.31
CA MET A 997 30.33 23.07 7.13
C MET A 997 29.39 23.37 8.30
N ASN A 998 28.54 22.40 8.65
CA ASN A 998 27.78 22.41 9.90
C ASN A 998 28.52 21.60 10.97
N GLY A 999 29.41 22.26 11.73
CA GLY A 999 30.33 21.58 12.64
C GLY A 999 29.68 20.73 13.74
N ARG A 1000 28.44 21.02 14.16
CA ARG A 1000 27.75 20.26 15.22
C ARG A 1000 27.24 18.91 14.68
N GLU A 1001 26.65 18.92 13.50
CA GLU A 1001 26.13 17.72 12.84
C GLU A 1001 27.26 16.84 12.32
N VAL A 1002 28.29 17.44 11.69
CA VAL A 1002 29.52 16.74 11.27
C VAL A 1002 30.13 15.95 12.42
N PHE A 1003 30.18 16.52 13.64
CA PHE A 1003 30.73 15.84 14.80
C PHE A 1003 29.94 14.57 15.16
N ALA A 1004 28.62 14.66 15.22
CA ALA A 1004 27.76 13.54 15.60
C ALA A 1004 27.83 12.41 14.56
N ASP A 1005 27.80 12.77 13.29
CA ASP A 1005 27.84 11.82 12.17
C ASP A 1005 29.21 11.17 12.02
N ALA A 1006 30.29 11.94 12.11
CA ALA A 1006 31.64 11.39 12.05
C ALA A 1006 31.89 10.36 13.16
N VAL A 1007 31.57 10.67 14.42
CA VAL A 1007 31.78 9.74 15.54
C VAL A 1007 30.93 8.47 15.38
N ARG A 1008 29.69 8.57 14.89
CA ARG A 1008 28.83 7.41 14.66
C ARG A 1008 29.34 6.55 13.49
N ALA A 1009 29.57 7.17 12.33
CA ALA A 1009 29.94 6.50 11.10
C ALA A 1009 31.32 5.85 11.18
N MET A 1010 32.30 6.53 11.75
CA MET A 1010 33.65 5.98 11.93
C MET A 1010 33.66 4.78 12.87
N SER A 1011 32.96 4.86 14.01
CA SER A 1011 32.87 3.72 14.93
C SER A 1011 32.15 2.53 14.28
N ALA A 1012 31.05 2.76 13.58
CA ALA A 1012 30.33 1.68 12.89
C ALA A 1012 31.19 1.02 11.81
N THR A 1013 31.84 1.81 10.96
CA THR A 1013 32.66 1.30 9.84
C THR A 1013 33.88 0.54 10.34
N LEU A 1014 34.51 1.02 11.43
CA LEU A 1014 35.64 0.31 12.04
C LEU A 1014 35.21 -1.02 12.66
N THR A 1015 34.04 -1.07 13.32
CA THR A 1015 33.46 -2.34 13.79
C THR A 1015 33.21 -3.30 12.63
N SER A 1016 32.69 -2.82 11.50
CA SER A 1016 32.51 -3.64 10.29
C SER A 1016 33.83 -4.16 9.73
N ALA A 1017 34.89 -3.33 9.72
CA ALA A 1017 36.21 -3.76 9.28
C ALA A 1017 36.84 -4.82 10.20
N CYS A 1018 36.65 -4.71 11.52
CA CYS A 1018 37.04 -5.76 12.46
C CYS A 1018 36.29 -7.07 12.19
N ALA A 1019 34.97 -6.98 12.02
CA ALA A 1019 34.12 -8.14 11.76
C ALA A 1019 34.49 -8.85 10.44
N ALA A 1020 34.84 -8.10 9.39
CA ALA A 1020 35.29 -8.65 8.11
C ALA A 1020 36.57 -9.50 8.24
N GLU A 1021 37.44 -9.17 9.20
CA GLU A 1021 38.67 -9.89 9.49
C GLU A 1021 38.53 -10.94 10.60
N GLY A 1022 37.30 -11.13 11.13
CA GLY A 1022 37.05 -12.08 12.22
C GLY A 1022 37.72 -11.69 13.54
N ILE A 1023 37.97 -10.40 13.76
CA ILE A 1023 38.54 -9.86 14.99
C ILE A 1023 37.56 -8.88 15.66
N SER A 1024 37.83 -8.55 16.92
CA SER A 1024 37.06 -7.56 17.68
C SER A 1024 37.79 -6.21 17.71
N MET A 1025 37.07 -5.16 18.13
CA MET A 1025 37.71 -3.88 18.47
C MET A 1025 38.80 -4.04 19.54
N ASP A 1026 38.69 -5.08 20.37
CA ASP A 1026 39.66 -5.36 21.42
C ASP A 1026 41.00 -5.94 20.92
N ASP A 1027 41.06 -6.29 19.64
CA ASP A 1027 42.24 -6.78 18.97
C ASP A 1027 43.06 -5.67 18.28
N ILE A 1028 42.57 -4.41 18.30
CA ILE A 1028 43.29 -3.26 17.76
C ILE A 1028 44.26 -2.72 18.80
N ASP A 1029 45.53 -2.57 18.43
CA ASP A 1029 46.59 -2.02 19.27
C ASP A 1029 46.65 -0.48 19.22
N LEU A 1030 46.31 0.10 18.06
CA LEU A 1030 46.33 1.54 17.86
C LEU A 1030 45.35 1.95 16.76
N MET A 1031 44.53 2.97 17.01
CA MET A 1031 43.71 3.57 15.96
C MET A 1031 44.46 4.72 15.29
N VAL A 1032 44.28 4.84 13.97
CA VAL A 1032 44.78 5.95 13.16
C VAL A 1032 43.58 6.58 12.44
N PRO A 1033 42.76 7.38 13.17
CA PRO A 1033 41.61 8.06 12.58
C PRO A 1033 42.04 9.24 11.69
N HIS A 1034 41.19 9.60 10.72
CA HIS A 1034 41.31 10.90 10.06
C HIS A 1034 41.10 12.07 11.06
N GLN A 1035 41.51 13.27 10.69
CA GLN A 1035 41.82 14.37 11.62
C GLN A 1035 40.88 15.54 11.41
N ALA A 1036 39.59 15.37 11.70
CA ALA A 1036 38.65 16.48 11.64
C ALA A 1036 38.92 17.52 12.75
N ASN A 1037 38.99 17.07 14.01
CA ASN A 1037 39.47 17.82 15.17
C ASN A 1037 39.86 16.84 16.30
N GLN A 1038 40.60 17.30 17.30
CA GLN A 1038 41.03 16.46 18.43
C GLN A 1038 39.85 15.88 19.23
N ARG A 1039 38.73 16.59 19.33
CA ARG A 1039 37.55 16.12 20.08
C ARG A 1039 36.92 14.88 19.45
N ILE A 1040 36.89 14.79 18.12
CA ILE A 1040 36.40 13.60 17.38
C ILE A 1040 37.35 12.43 17.63
N ILE A 1041 38.66 12.67 17.55
CA ILE A 1041 39.68 11.65 17.83
C ILE A 1041 39.53 11.11 19.24
N ASP A 1042 39.38 12.00 20.23
CA ASP A 1042 39.19 11.61 21.63
C ASP A 1042 37.86 10.87 21.84
N ALA A 1043 36.79 11.27 21.14
CA ALA A 1043 35.49 10.60 21.22
C ALA A 1043 35.55 9.18 20.66
N ILE A 1044 36.26 8.98 19.55
CA ILE A 1044 36.44 7.66 18.94
C ILE A 1044 37.34 6.80 19.83
N ALA A 1045 38.42 7.35 20.40
CA ALA A 1045 39.28 6.65 21.36
C ALA A 1045 38.51 6.20 22.61
N ARG A 1046 37.68 7.08 23.18
CA ARG A 1046 36.82 6.72 24.33
C ARG A 1046 35.80 5.64 23.96
N ARG A 1047 35.21 5.72 22.77
CA ARG A 1047 34.17 4.78 22.33
C ARG A 1047 34.71 3.41 21.96
N SER A 1048 35.91 3.35 21.38
CA SER A 1048 36.57 2.08 21.06
C SER A 1048 37.28 1.44 22.24
N GLY A 1049 37.58 2.22 23.28
CA GLY A 1049 38.46 1.78 24.37
C GLY A 1049 39.93 1.65 23.94
N ARG A 1050 40.32 2.16 22.77
CA ARG A 1050 41.65 1.99 22.18
C ARG A 1050 42.39 3.33 21.99
N PRO A 1051 43.72 3.34 22.19
CA PRO A 1051 44.50 4.56 21.98
C PRO A 1051 44.41 4.98 20.50
N ALA A 1052 44.32 6.29 20.26
CA ALA A 1052 44.31 6.87 18.92
C ALA A 1052 45.55 7.73 18.71
N HIS A 1053 46.21 7.58 17.56
CA HIS A 1053 47.35 8.40 17.16
C HIS A 1053 46.92 9.45 16.14
N SER A 1054 47.37 10.69 16.34
CA SER A 1054 47.05 11.83 15.48
C SER A 1054 48.13 12.91 15.56
N ILE A 1055 48.46 13.47 14.40
CA ILE A 1055 49.35 14.62 14.18
C ILE A 1055 48.57 15.95 14.05
N ILE A 1056 47.25 15.94 14.27
CA ILE A 1056 46.37 17.10 14.04
C ILE A 1056 46.81 18.34 14.83
N ARG A 1057 47.37 18.13 16.03
CA ARG A 1057 47.83 19.19 16.92
C ARG A 1057 48.85 20.10 16.23
N THR A 1058 49.76 19.53 15.44
CA THR A 1058 50.90 20.24 14.85
C THR A 1058 50.74 20.50 13.36
N MET A 1059 49.86 19.75 12.67
CA MET A 1059 49.66 19.86 11.22
C MET A 1059 48.31 20.44 10.80
N GLY A 1060 47.26 20.36 11.62
CA GLY A 1060 45.88 20.65 11.22
C GLY A 1060 45.23 19.52 10.40
N ASN A 1061 44.00 19.73 9.93
CA ASN A 1061 43.25 18.76 9.13
C ASN A 1061 43.72 18.77 7.67
N THR A 1062 44.43 17.72 7.25
CA THR A 1062 44.96 17.57 5.88
C THR A 1062 44.07 16.69 4.99
N SER A 1063 42.80 16.48 5.37
CA SER A 1063 41.81 15.71 4.62
C SER A 1063 42.35 14.31 4.24
N SER A 1064 42.32 13.91 2.97
CA SER A 1064 42.73 12.59 2.48
C SER A 1064 44.19 12.24 2.82
N SER A 1065 45.08 13.23 2.96
CA SER A 1065 46.48 13.02 3.38
C SER A 1065 46.66 12.70 4.86
N THR A 1066 45.61 12.77 5.66
CA THR A 1066 45.72 12.64 7.11
C THR A 1066 46.25 11.27 7.56
N ILE A 1067 45.55 10.20 7.19
CA ILE A 1067 45.90 8.84 7.62
C ILE A 1067 47.34 8.50 7.20
N PRO A 1068 47.74 8.72 5.93
CA PRO A 1068 49.11 8.39 5.52
C PRO A 1068 50.15 9.26 6.24
N MET A 1069 49.89 10.55 6.51
CA MET A 1069 50.80 11.38 7.31
C MET A 1069 50.92 10.92 8.77
N ALA A 1070 49.82 10.49 9.38
CA ALA A 1070 49.82 9.92 10.73
C ALA A 1070 50.55 8.56 10.78
N LEU A 1071 50.46 7.76 9.71
CA LEU A 1071 51.21 6.51 9.60
C LEU A 1071 52.73 6.73 9.48
N ILE A 1072 53.17 7.77 8.75
CA ILE A 1072 54.59 8.14 8.67
C ILE A 1072 55.16 8.45 10.07
N ASP A 1073 54.38 9.12 10.92
CA ASP A 1073 54.77 9.44 12.31
C ASP A 1073 54.69 8.22 13.24
N ALA A 1074 53.66 7.39 13.10
CA ALA A 1074 53.40 6.27 14.02
C ALA A 1074 54.30 5.04 13.77
N LEU A 1075 54.53 4.66 12.51
CA LEU A 1075 55.15 3.38 12.13
C LEU A 1075 56.58 3.16 12.68
N PRO A 1076 57.49 4.17 12.77
CA PRO A 1076 58.84 3.99 13.33
C PRO A 1076 58.89 3.40 14.75
N GLY A 1077 57.84 3.58 15.56
CA GLY A 1077 57.79 3.10 16.95
C GLY A 1077 56.98 1.81 17.16
N ARG A 1078 56.45 1.18 16.11
CA ARG A 1078 55.56 0.01 16.23
C ARG A 1078 56.29 -1.32 16.06
N LYS A 1079 55.81 -2.35 16.75
CA LYS A 1079 56.34 -3.72 16.69
C LYS A 1079 55.69 -4.51 15.56
N PRO A 1080 56.42 -5.42 14.90
CA PRO A 1080 55.82 -6.34 13.92
C PRO A 1080 54.65 -7.13 14.53
N GLY A 1081 53.57 -7.27 13.75
CA GLY A 1081 52.36 -7.99 14.14
C GLY A 1081 51.29 -7.16 14.85
N GLU A 1082 51.58 -5.91 15.22
CA GLU A 1082 50.58 -5.03 15.83
C GLU A 1082 49.50 -4.62 14.82
N ARG A 1083 48.25 -4.54 15.29
CA ARG A 1083 47.07 -4.24 14.48
C ARG A 1083 46.67 -2.78 14.61
N LEU A 1084 46.65 -2.09 13.48
CA LEU A 1084 46.26 -0.69 13.35
C LEU A 1084 44.84 -0.60 12.78
N GLY A 1085 43.96 0.15 13.47
CA GLY A 1085 42.61 0.47 12.97
C GLY A 1085 42.62 1.79 12.22
N LEU A 1086 42.65 1.76 10.89
CA LEU A 1086 42.57 2.95 10.04
C LEU A 1086 41.10 3.31 9.83
N VAL A 1087 40.71 4.57 10.01
CA VAL A 1087 39.30 4.96 9.84
C VAL A 1087 39.12 6.42 9.44
N ALA A 1088 38.22 6.71 8.50
CA ALA A 1088 37.99 8.05 7.98
C ALA A 1088 36.51 8.38 7.74
N PHE A 1089 36.18 9.67 7.81
CA PHE A 1089 34.89 10.26 7.44
C PHE A 1089 35.12 11.51 6.58
N GLY A 1090 34.49 11.58 5.40
CA GLY A 1090 34.58 12.66 4.43
C GLY A 1090 33.23 13.29 4.09
N GLY A 1091 33.27 14.44 3.40
CA GLY A 1091 32.08 15.11 2.86
C GLY A 1091 31.27 14.23 1.91
N GLY A 1092 29.97 14.53 1.75
CA GLY A 1092 29.01 13.61 1.15
C GLY A 1092 28.71 12.37 2.02
N ILE A 1093 29.10 12.43 3.31
CA ILE A 1093 29.00 11.35 4.32
C ILE A 1093 29.60 10.05 3.77
N THR A 1094 30.80 10.16 3.20
CA THR A 1094 31.62 9.00 2.82
C THR A 1094 32.44 8.55 4.02
N HIS A 1095 32.55 7.25 4.28
CA HIS A 1095 33.35 6.74 5.38
C HIS A 1095 33.97 5.39 5.05
N ALA A 1096 35.16 5.16 5.58
CA ALA A 1096 35.92 3.95 5.30
C ALA A 1096 36.75 3.53 6.52
N ALA A 1097 37.00 2.23 6.66
CA ALA A 1097 37.90 1.69 7.66
C ALA A 1097 38.69 0.50 7.12
N ALA A 1098 39.90 0.27 7.63
CA ALA A 1098 40.72 -0.88 7.29
C ALA A 1098 41.53 -1.33 8.50
N ILE A 1099 41.71 -2.65 8.63
CA ILE A 1099 42.64 -3.23 9.60
C ILE A 1099 43.99 -3.43 8.91
N ALA A 1100 45.04 -2.84 9.47
CA ALA A 1100 46.41 -3.00 8.99
C ALA A 1100 47.25 -3.75 10.04
N THR A 1101 48.19 -4.58 9.60
CA THR A 1101 49.10 -5.33 10.46
C THR A 1101 50.52 -4.90 10.15
N VAL A 1102 51.26 -4.43 11.15
CA VAL A 1102 52.63 -3.93 11.01
C VAL A 1102 53.54 -5.05 10.52
N GLY A 1103 54.29 -4.80 9.44
CA GLY A 1103 55.19 -5.76 8.82
C GLY A 1103 56.49 -5.97 9.62
N SER A 1104 57.16 -7.09 9.37
CA SER A 1104 58.54 -7.31 9.81
C SER A 1104 59.48 -6.47 8.93
N ARG A 1105 60.08 -5.42 9.49
CA ARG A 1105 61.07 -4.58 8.81
C ARG A 1105 62.31 -5.36 8.40
#